data_AF-A0A7L8UEI4-F1
#
_entry.id   AF-A0A7L8UEI4-F1
#
_cell.length_a   1.000
_cell.length_b   1.000
_cell.length_c   1.000
_cell.angle_alpha   90.00
_cell.angle_beta   90.00
_cell.angle_gamma   90.00
#
_symmetry.space_group_name_H-M   'P 1'
#
loop_
_entity.id
_entity.type
_entity.pdbx_description
1 polymer ?
#
loop_
_entity_poly.entity_id
_entity_poly.type
_entity_poly.pdbx_seq_one_letter_code
_entity_poly.pdbx_strand_id
1 'polypeptide(L)'
;MKTIYRIAKTELNTMFYSPVAWVVLVIFSIQSSWKFFDSVERFEKAQKIGEGLSNLSQIIFSGFNGLYTEMQNYLYLYVPLLTMGLVSREINSGSIKLLLSSPIKIKDIVLGKYLAIAAYCLLFVGILGLQVTIAYFSIDNLDLKFAISGLIGLYLLVCTYAAIGLFMSCLTSYQVVAAISTLVVLAGLNFIGKLWQDIEYVKDITYFLSIAGRANEMLEGLLISKDVFYFILVSSLFIGLSIYKLQTGRDAQSVSQRVLKYTALISVVLALGYITSTASLSLYYDMTRTKDRTLTQTSLNIVKKIDGPIKLTTYVNLLDINYYMAMPYSQNSDIASFENYTRFLPQMEMEYVYYYDTSNNEALYAQNPGLNDKQLADKMIETQNLKLKKLYSPAEIKKIIDLKPEQNRVVRTVEYNGKKTFLRMFDDLFKVPSEKEISASLKRLVVPAPKIIFATGNMERSIDKNGDKNYKTGFNEITFRYSLINQGFDVSTVDINAQNIPEQTNILIIADPKTQLSEGAIDRITKYIDQGKNLMLLAEPETNSALAAITDKLGLTYTKQTLVQESETNSPDYLVTDLQKNTNPDIIKFSKTRNNNPIPLLGSSGIKTTKDAGFKVTPLLKTNNQPAWESQTAITSVSEDLKKQPSVTAVPLVVALTRNINGKSQKIIVSGDADFMGNAELSRGGSGTFQFVTDIFSWLNNYEFPIDTTRPESMDKKITINANQVFINKLVFIGLFPLLIILSGAFILIRRNRR
;
A
#
# COMPACT_ATOMS: atom_id res chain seq x y z
N MET A 1 -0.26 -4.36 -46.83
CA MET A 1 0.92 -4.09 -45.97
C MET A 1 2.05 -3.33 -46.69
N LYS A 2 2.49 -3.74 -47.90
CA LYS A 2 3.56 -3.02 -48.64
C LYS A 2 3.32 -1.50 -48.82
N THR A 3 2.09 -1.09 -49.13
CA THR A 3 1.73 0.34 -49.32
C THR A 3 1.78 1.13 -48.02
N ILE A 4 1.19 0.61 -46.94
CA ILE A 4 1.20 1.22 -45.59
C ILE A 4 2.64 1.49 -45.14
N TYR A 5 3.52 0.49 -45.26
CA TYR A 5 4.92 0.63 -44.88
C TYR A 5 5.67 1.68 -45.71
N ARG A 6 5.41 1.75 -47.02
CA ARG A 6 5.99 2.79 -47.90
C ARG A 6 5.55 4.18 -47.46
N ILE A 7 4.27 4.37 -47.17
CA ILE A 7 3.73 5.65 -46.67
C ILE A 7 4.38 5.97 -45.32
N ALA A 8 4.41 5.02 -44.38
CA ALA A 8 5.02 5.23 -43.06
C ALA A 8 6.50 5.64 -43.16
N LYS A 9 7.28 4.99 -44.03
CA LYS A 9 8.68 5.36 -44.28
C LYS A 9 8.82 6.78 -44.83
N THR A 10 7.98 7.16 -45.80
CA THR A 10 8.00 8.51 -46.37
C THR A 10 7.61 9.57 -45.35
N GLU A 11 6.57 9.32 -44.56
CA GLU A 11 6.12 10.22 -43.50
C GLU A 11 7.16 10.37 -42.40
N LEU A 12 7.76 9.26 -41.96
CA LEU A 12 8.83 9.28 -40.97
C LEU A 12 10.02 10.12 -41.46
N ASN A 13 10.41 9.98 -42.74
CA ASN A 13 11.44 10.83 -43.34
C ASN A 13 11.01 12.31 -43.34
N THR A 14 9.77 12.62 -43.72
CA THR A 14 9.23 13.99 -43.66
C THR A 14 9.28 14.58 -42.26
N MET A 15 9.04 13.77 -41.22
CA MET A 15 9.17 14.19 -39.83
C MET A 15 10.61 14.57 -39.47
N PHE A 16 11.60 13.77 -39.86
CA PHE A 16 13.01 14.12 -39.69
C PHE A 16 13.45 15.32 -40.54
N TYR A 17 12.66 15.71 -41.54
CA TYR A 17 12.86 16.95 -42.28
C TYR A 17 12.14 18.16 -41.67
N SER A 18 11.47 18.00 -40.52
CA SER A 18 10.83 19.09 -39.79
C SER A 18 11.72 19.55 -38.62
N PRO A 19 12.10 20.84 -38.55
CA PRO A 19 12.87 21.36 -37.42
C PRO A 19 12.19 21.14 -36.06
N VAL A 20 10.86 21.24 -36.00
CA VAL A 20 10.07 21.06 -34.78
C VAL A 20 10.29 19.68 -34.15
N ALA A 21 10.39 18.63 -34.97
CA ALA A 21 10.62 17.27 -34.50
C ALA A 21 11.96 17.18 -33.73
N TRP A 22 13.03 17.74 -34.30
CA TRP A 22 14.35 17.78 -33.64
C TRP A 22 14.35 18.61 -32.36
N VAL A 23 13.71 19.78 -32.36
CA VAL A 23 13.60 20.63 -31.17
C VAL A 23 12.89 19.90 -30.04
N VAL A 24 11.79 19.21 -30.33
CA VAL A 24 11.06 18.42 -29.33
C VAL A 24 11.93 17.29 -28.76
N LEU A 25 12.68 16.57 -29.61
CA LEU A 25 13.62 15.53 -29.15
C LEU A 25 14.73 16.09 -28.25
N VAL A 26 15.28 17.26 -28.59
CA VAL A 26 16.32 17.94 -27.78
C VAL A 26 15.77 18.31 -26.42
N ILE A 27 14.60 18.95 -26.37
CA ILE A 27 13.97 19.36 -25.10
C ILE A 27 13.66 18.13 -24.25
N PHE A 28 13.04 17.10 -24.83
CA PHE A 28 12.73 15.84 -24.13
C PHE A 28 14.00 15.17 -23.59
N SER A 29 15.07 15.14 -24.39
CA SER A 29 16.36 14.56 -23.99
C SER A 29 16.98 15.31 -22.82
N ILE A 30 16.97 16.64 -22.86
CA ILE A 30 17.51 17.48 -21.77
C ILE A 30 16.69 17.26 -20.50
N GLN A 31 15.37 17.35 -20.60
CA GLN A 31 14.47 17.29 -19.44
C GLN A 31 14.50 15.93 -18.75
N SER A 32 14.39 14.84 -19.52
CA SER A 32 14.47 13.48 -18.97
C SER A 32 15.84 13.21 -18.33
N SER A 33 16.93 13.62 -19.00
CA SER A 33 18.29 13.41 -18.49
C SER A 33 18.53 14.23 -17.23
N TRP A 34 18.07 15.48 -17.18
CA TRP A 34 18.15 16.32 -15.98
C TRP A 34 17.47 15.62 -14.80
N LYS A 35 16.21 15.20 -14.97
CA LYS A 35 15.44 14.54 -13.89
C LYS A 35 16.12 13.27 -13.39
N PHE A 36 16.60 12.43 -14.31
CA PHE A 36 17.28 11.19 -13.99
C PHE A 36 18.58 11.44 -13.21
N PHE A 37 19.49 12.26 -13.75
CA PHE A 37 20.79 12.50 -13.12
C PHE A 37 20.69 13.31 -11.83
N ASP A 38 19.70 14.18 -11.68
CA ASP A 38 19.42 14.86 -10.42
C ASP A 38 19.01 13.87 -9.32
N SER A 39 18.17 12.89 -9.66
CA SER A 39 17.77 11.82 -8.74
C SER A 39 18.96 10.95 -8.36
N VAL A 40 19.79 10.56 -9.33
CA VAL A 40 21.01 9.76 -9.09
C VAL A 40 22.02 10.54 -8.24
N GLU A 41 22.24 11.83 -8.51
CA GLU A 41 23.12 12.68 -7.70
C GLU A 41 22.62 12.81 -6.26
N ARG A 42 21.31 13.00 -6.08
CA ARG A 42 20.70 13.07 -4.74
C ARG A 42 20.99 11.82 -3.92
N PHE A 43 20.80 10.64 -4.52
CA PHE A 43 21.05 9.37 -3.82
C PHE A 43 22.54 9.08 -3.63
N GLU A 44 23.40 9.48 -4.57
CA GLU A 44 24.85 9.39 -4.41
C GLU A 44 25.34 10.24 -3.22
N LYS A 45 24.82 11.47 -3.09
CA LYS A 45 25.11 12.37 -1.95
C LYS A 45 24.59 11.81 -0.64
N ALA A 46 23.35 11.32 -0.60
CA ALA A 46 22.76 10.69 0.58
C ALA A 46 23.60 9.48 1.06
N GLN A 47 24.01 8.61 0.13
CA GLN A 47 24.87 7.47 0.44
C GLN A 47 26.21 7.89 1.04
N LYS A 48 26.82 8.97 0.53
CA LYS A 48 28.12 9.47 1.02
C LYS A 48 28.10 9.96 2.46
N ILE A 49 26.98 10.53 2.91
CA ILE A 49 26.81 10.98 4.30
C ILE A 49 26.33 9.86 5.23
N GLY A 50 26.23 8.63 4.71
CA GLY A 50 25.88 7.44 5.50
C GLY A 50 24.39 7.13 5.57
N GLU A 51 23.54 7.77 4.75
CA GLU A 51 22.11 7.42 4.69
C GLU A 51 21.92 6.04 4.03
N GLY A 52 21.14 5.18 4.68
CA GLY A 52 20.74 3.90 4.12
C GLY A 52 19.74 4.08 2.98
N LEU A 53 20.01 3.48 1.83
CA LEU A 53 19.13 3.53 0.66
C LEU A 53 18.35 2.23 0.49
N SER A 54 17.15 2.32 -0.10
CA SER A 54 16.34 1.15 -0.48
C SER A 54 15.39 1.49 -1.62
N ASN A 55 14.95 0.47 -2.37
CA ASN A 55 14.01 0.60 -3.49
C ASN A 55 14.43 1.66 -4.54
N LEU A 56 15.73 1.75 -4.85
CA LEU A 56 16.25 2.79 -5.74
C LEU A 56 15.61 2.77 -7.13
N SER A 57 15.34 1.58 -7.68
CA SER A 57 14.68 1.41 -8.99
C SER A 57 13.31 2.06 -8.98
N GLN A 58 12.48 1.77 -7.97
CA GLN A 58 11.13 2.34 -7.86
C GLN A 58 11.17 3.84 -7.67
N ILE A 59 12.03 4.36 -6.79
CA ILE A 59 12.05 5.80 -6.47
C ILE A 59 12.65 6.64 -7.60
N ILE A 60 13.63 6.12 -8.34
CA ILE A 60 14.26 6.85 -9.46
C ILE A 60 13.33 6.86 -10.68
N PHE A 61 12.67 5.74 -10.98
CA PHE A 61 11.86 5.62 -12.19
C PHE A 61 10.37 5.96 -11.98
N SER A 62 9.77 5.67 -10.83
CA SER A 62 8.34 5.89 -10.56
C SER A 62 8.08 6.61 -9.23
N GLY A 63 6.85 6.58 -8.72
CA GLY A 63 6.41 7.35 -7.57
C GLY A 63 6.17 8.83 -7.89
N PHE A 64 5.87 9.62 -6.86
CA PHE A 64 5.45 11.02 -7.01
C PHE A 64 6.46 11.89 -7.78
N ASN A 65 7.76 11.63 -7.59
CA ASN A 65 8.85 12.39 -8.20
C ASN A 65 9.73 11.55 -9.13
N GLY A 66 9.27 10.38 -9.59
CA GLY A 66 10.03 9.50 -10.48
C GLY A 66 10.16 10.05 -11.90
N LEU A 67 11.17 9.55 -12.63
CA LEU A 67 11.42 9.90 -14.02
C LEU A 67 10.19 9.66 -14.91
N TYR A 68 9.56 8.49 -14.84
CA TYR A 68 8.44 8.13 -15.71
C TYR A 68 7.18 8.94 -15.41
N THR A 69 6.87 9.18 -14.13
CA THR A 69 5.76 10.05 -13.71
C THR A 69 5.96 11.47 -14.24
N GLU A 70 7.18 12.00 -14.13
CA GLU A 70 7.53 13.32 -14.66
C GLU A 70 7.37 13.36 -16.19
N MET A 71 7.87 12.34 -16.90
CA MET A 71 7.74 12.27 -18.36
C MET A 71 6.28 12.11 -18.81
N GLN A 72 5.48 11.29 -18.11
CA GLN A 72 4.03 11.18 -18.33
C GLN A 72 3.36 12.56 -18.27
N ASN A 73 3.77 13.40 -17.31
CA ASN A 73 3.25 14.75 -17.14
C ASN A 73 3.69 15.73 -18.24
N TYR A 74 4.76 15.47 -19.00
CA TYR A 74 5.17 16.35 -20.12
C TYR A 74 4.79 15.83 -21.49
N LEU A 75 4.55 14.52 -21.66
CA LEU A 75 4.19 13.93 -22.94
C LEU A 75 2.95 14.57 -23.59
N TYR A 76 1.99 15.06 -22.79
CA TYR A 76 0.81 15.74 -23.32
C TYR A 76 1.14 17.05 -24.06
N LEU A 77 2.28 17.69 -23.77
CA LEU A 77 2.76 18.90 -24.45
C LEU A 77 3.51 18.58 -25.73
N TYR A 78 4.28 17.49 -25.74
CA TYR A 78 5.13 17.13 -26.88
C TYR A 78 4.34 16.58 -28.06
N VAL A 79 3.39 15.68 -27.80
CA VAL A 79 2.70 14.95 -28.88
C VAL A 79 1.90 15.87 -29.81
N PRO A 80 1.11 16.85 -29.32
CA PRO A 80 0.40 17.79 -30.17
C PRO A 80 1.30 18.53 -31.17
N LEU A 81 2.52 18.88 -30.78
CA LEU A 81 3.50 19.55 -31.65
C LEU A 81 4.02 18.64 -32.76
N LEU A 82 4.12 17.33 -32.50
CA LEU A 82 4.56 16.34 -33.49
C LEU A 82 3.44 15.95 -34.46
N THR A 83 2.20 15.88 -33.98
CA THR A 83 1.06 15.40 -34.77
C THR A 83 0.35 16.50 -35.54
N MET A 84 0.49 17.76 -35.13
CA MET A 84 -0.30 18.85 -35.69
C MET A 84 -0.24 18.92 -37.22
N GLY A 85 0.91 18.60 -37.81
CA GLY A 85 1.16 18.70 -39.25
C GLY A 85 0.94 17.44 -40.07
N LEU A 86 0.50 16.33 -39.48
CA LEU A 86 0.39 15.04 -40.18
C LEU A 86 -0.58 15.09 -41.37
N VAL A 87 -1.69 15.83 -41.23
CA VAL A 87 -2.71 15.98 -42.28
C VAL A 87 -3.06 17.45 -42.53
N SER A 88 -3.09 18.30 -41.48
CA SER A 88 -3.44 19.72 -41.62
C SER A 88 -2.55 20.47 -42.63
N ARG A 89 -1.28 20.09 -42.75
CA ARG A 89 -0.33 20.66 -43.73
C ARG A 89 -0.73 20.33 -45.17
N GLU A 90 -1.21 19.12 -45.42
CA GLU A 90 -1.68 18.69 -46.74
C GLU A 90 -3.01 19.37 -47.10
N ILE A 91 -3.87 19.58 -46.10
CA ILE A 91 -5.12 20.34 -46.26
C ILE A 91 -4.82 21.80 -46.60
N ASN A 92 -3.92 22.44 -45.84
CA ASN A 92 -3.53 23.83 -46.05
C ASN A 92 -2.94 24.06 -47.45
N SER A 93 -2.01 23.20 -47.84
CA SER A 93 -1.35 23.28 -49.16
C SER A 93 -2.24 22.86 -50.33
N GLY A 94 -3.46 22.36 -50.09
CA GLY A 94 -4.35 21.82 -51.12
C GLY A 94 -3.92 20.48 -51.71
N SER A 95 -2.72 19.98 -51.36
CA SER A 95 -2.17 18.71 -51.83
C SER A 95 -2.98 17.49 -51.38
N ILE A 96 -3.82 17.64 -50.35
CA ILE A 96 -4.77 16.61 -49.91
C ILE A 96 -5.69 16.14 -51.06
N LYS A 97 -6.05 17.01 -52.01
CA LYS A 97 -6.89 16.64 -53.17
C LYS A 97 -6.18 15.64 -54.09
N LEU A 98 -4.86 15.80 -54.27
CA LEU A 98 -4.04 14.86 -55.05
C LEU A 98 -3.93 13.51 -54.34
N LEU A 99 -3.73 13.55 -53.02
CA LEU A 99 -3.62 12.35 -52.19
C LEU A 99 -4.93 11.55 -52.21
N LEU A 100 -6.08 12.21 -52.08
CA LEU A 100 -7.40 11.56 -52.11
C LEU A 100 -7.80 11.05 -53.51
N SER A 101 -7.28 11.67 -54.58
CA SER A 101 -7.48 11.23 -55.97
C SER A 101 -6.57 10.08 -56.37
N SER A 102 -5.52 9.81 -55.60
CA SER A 102 -4.61 8.69 -55.87
C SER A 102 -5.30 7.33 -55.73
N PRO A 103 -4.86 6.28 -56.46
CA PRO A 103 -5.42 4.93 -56.38
C PRO A 103 -5.01 4.18 -55.09
N ILE A 104 -4.93 4.90 -53.97
CA ILE A 104 -4.55 4.40 -52.64
C ILE A 104 -5.80 4.45 -51.75
N LYS A 105 -5.97 3.42 -50.91
CA LYS A 105 -7.09 3.37 -49.95
C LYS A 105 -6.81 4.35 -48.80
N ILE A 106 -7.83 5.09 -48.37
CA ILE A 106 -7.72 6.06 -47.26
C ILE A 106 -7.21 5.40 -45.97
N LYS A 107 -7.65 4.17 -45.69
CA LYS A 107 -7.14 3.40 -44.55
C LYS A 107 -5.63 3.18 -44.60
N ASP A 108 -5.06 2.98 -45.79
CA ASP A 108 -3.62 2.73 -45.94
C ASP A 108 -2.82 4.02 -45.69
N ILE A 109 -3.39 5.18 -46.06
CA ILE A 109 -2.81 6.50 -45.79
C ILE A 109 -2.79 6.80 -44.30
N VAL A 110 -3.95 6.68 -43.62
CA VAL A 110 -4.07 6.98 -42.19
C VAL A 110 -3.20 6.04 -41.35
N LEU A 111 -3.25 4.73 -41.63
CA LEU A 111 -2.40 3.76 -40.92
C LEU A 111 -0.91 3.99 -41.18
N GLY A 112 -0.54 4.40 -42.41
CA GLY A 112 0.84 4.77 -42.73
C GLY A 112 1.32 5.97 -41.91
N LYS A 113 0.53 7.05 -41.85
CA LYS A 113 0.82 8.24 -41.04
C LYS A 113 0.90 7.91 -39.55
N TYR A 114 -0.04 7.10 -39.04
CA TYR A 114 -0.02 6.65 -37.64
C TYR A 114 1.24 5.83 -37.31
N LEU A 115 1.60 4.85 -38.15
CA LEU A 115 2.80 4.05 -37.92
C LEU A 115 4.08 4.89 -37.98
N ALA A 116 4.12 5.94 -38.81
CA ALA A 116 5.25 6.86 -38.84
C ALA A 116 5.43 7.61 -37.51
N ILE A 117 4.36 8.22 -36.97
CA ILE A 117 4.43 8.90 -35.67
C ILE A 117 4.68 7.91 -34.53
N ALA A 118 4.07 6.72 -34.55
CA ALA A 118 4.31 5.70 -33.53
C ALA A 118 5.76 5.18 -33.55
N ALA A 119 6.37 5.06 -34.74
CA ALA A 119 7.79 4.75 -34.87
C ALA A 119 8.68 5.90 -34.41
N TYR A 120 8.30 7.15 -34.69
CA TYR A 120 9.01 8.32 -34.19
C TYR A 120 8.98 8.39 -32.65
N CYS A 121 7.83 8.09 -32.03
CA CYS A 121 7.68 8.03 -30.57
C CYS A 121 8.57 6.97 -29.90
N LEU A 122 9.06 5.96 -30.62
CA LEU A 122 10.08 5.03 -30.09
C LEU A 122 11.38 5.75 -29.75
N LEU A 123 11.68 6.91 -30.34
CA LEU A 123 12.88 7.68 -29.98
C LEU A 123 12.79 8.23 -28.55
N PHE A 124 11.60 8.60 -28.07
CA PHE A 124 11.41 9.00 -26.67
C PHE A 124 11.70 7.83 -25.74
N VAL A 125 11.12 6.66 -26.04
CA VAL A 125 11.36 5.43 -25.28
C VAL A 125 12.83 5.02 -25.37
N GLY A 126 13.49 5.22 -26.51
CA GLY A 126 14.92 4.96 -26.70
C GLY A 126 15.79 5.84 -25.81
N ILE A 127 15.49 7.14 -25.70
CA ILE A 127 16.18 8.07 -24.78
C ILE A 127 16.02 7.61 -23.33
N LEU A 128 14.79 7.24 -22.91
CA LEU A 128 14.56 6.69 -21.58
C LEU A 128 15.24 5.32 -21.37
N GLY A 129 15.31 4.49 -22.41
CA GLY A 129 16.02 3.21 -22.41
C GLY A 129 17.54 3.37 -22.23
N LEU A 130 18.13 4.43 -22.78
CA LEU A 130 19.53 4.79 -22.49
C LEU A 130 19.70 5.12 -21.00
N GLN A 131 18.76 5.84 -20.38
CA GLN A 131 18.80 6.13 -18.94
C GLN A 131 18.65 4.86 -18.09
N VAL A 132 17.78 3.91 -18.49
CA VAL A 132 17.70 2.58 -17.87
C VAL A 132 19.02 1.83 -17.99
N THR A 133 19.69 1.91 -19.14
CA THR A 133 20.99 1.28 -19.35
C THR A 133 22.05 1.88 -18.42
N ILE A 134 22.08 3.21 -18.28
CA ILE A 134 22.99 3.88 -17.35
C ILE A 134 22.68 3.47 -15.91
N ALA A 135 21.40 3.45 -15.53
CA ALA A 135 20.96 3.03 -14.20
C ALA A 135 21.41 1.60 -13.89
N TYR A 136 21.36 0.70 -14.88
CA TYR A 136 21.79 -0.69 -14.73
C TYR A 136 23.27 -0.81 -14.34
N PHE A 137 24.12 0.08 -14.86
CA PHE A 137 25.54 0.14 -14.47
C PHE A 137 25.81 1.00 -13.23
N SER A 138 24.84 1.84 -12.82
CA SER A 138 25.01 2.83 -11.75
C SER A 138 24.36 2.44 -10.42
N ILE A 139 23.46 1.46 -10.45
CA ILE A 139 22.67 0.99 -9.31
C ILE A 139 22.91 -0.51 -9.19
N ASP A 140 23.41 -0.94 -8.03
CA ASP A 140 23.57 -2.36 -7.79
C ASP A 140 22.22 -3.06 -7.80
N ASN A 141 22.13 -4.25 -8.40
CA ASN A 141 20.91 -5.06 -8.46
C ASN A 141 19.64 -4.34 -8.99
N LEU A 142 19.76 -3.42 -9.95
CA LEU A 142 18.61 -2.71 -10.55
C LEU A 142 17.47 -3.67 -10.96
N ASP A 143 16.23 -3.33 -10.61
CA ASP A 143 15.03 -4.02 -11.11
C ASP A 143 14.70 -3.65 -12.56
N LEU A 144 15.33 -4.38 -13.49
CA LEU A 144 15.15 -4.17 -14.93
C LEU A 144 13.72 -4.48 -15.40
N LYS A 145 13.04 -5.45 -14.79
CA LYS A 145 11.67 -5.82 -15.17
C LYS A 145 10.71 -4.69 -14.82
N PHE A 146 10.85 -4.12 -13.63
CA PHE A 146 10.13 -2.92 -13.22
C PHE A 146 10.35 -1.76 -14.21
N ALA A 147 11.61 -1.45 -14.55
CA ALA A 147 11.92 -0.37 -15.48
C ALA A 147 11.29 -0.58 -16.88
N ILE A 148 11.32 -1.81 -17.41
CA ILE A 148 10.71 -2.15 -18.70
C ILE A 148 9.19 -1.96 -18.67
N SER A 149 8.52 -2.31 -17.56
CA SER A 149 7.07 -2.10 -17.40
C SER A 149 6.69 -0.64 -17.60
N GLY A 150 7.44 0.28 -16.99
CA GLY A 150 7.20 1.71 -17.15
C GLY A 150 7.44 2.22 -18.57
N LEU A 151 8.49 1.72 -19.25
CA LEU A 151 8.73 2.05 -20.67
C LEU A 151 7.59 1.60 -21.57
N ILE A 152 7.01 0.41 -21.33
CA ILE A 152 5.84 -0.08 -22.06
C ILE A 152 4.64 0.84 -21.82
N GLY A 153 4.39 1.22 -20.56
CA GLY A 153 3.30 2.13 -20.21
C GLY A 153 3.39 3.48 -20.91
N LEU A 154 4.58 4.11 -20.89
CA LEU A 154 4.82 5.39 -21.58
C LEU A 154 4.69 5.28 -23.10
N TYR A 155 5.12 4.16 -23.69
CA TYR A 155 4.99 3.95 -25.14
C TYR A 155 3.53 3.85 -25.57
N LEU A 156 2.71 3.06 -24.86
CA LEU A 156 1.28 2.92 -25.14
C LEU A 156 0.54 4.26 -24.97
N LEU A 157 0.93 5.03 -23.96
CA LEU A 157 0.38 6.36 -23.71
C LEU A 157 0.68 7.33 -24.87
N VAL A 158 1.95 7.45 -25.28
CA VAL A 158 2.35 8.38 -26.36
C VAL A 158 1.75 7.97 -27.71
N CYS A 159 1.61 6.66 -27.97
CA CYS A 159 0.91 6.15 -29.16
C CYS A 159 -0.57 6.53 -29.18
N THR A 160 -1.22 6.55 -28.03
CA THR A 160 -2.63 6.97 -27.89
C THR A 160 -2.78 8.47 -28.11
N TYR A 161 -1.90 9.27 -27.51
CA TYR A 161 -1.85 10.71 -27.78
C TYR A 161 -1.60 10.99 -29.27
N ALA A 162 -0.77 10.18 -29.92
CA ALA A 162 -0.46 10.33 -31.34
C ALA A 162 -1.68 10.03 -32.24
N ALA A 163 -2.49 9.02 -31.89
CA ALA A 163 -3.74 8.71 -32.59
C ALA A 163 -4.75 9.87 -32.46
N ILE A 164 -4.89 10.43 -31.26
CA ILE A 164 -5.76 11.60 -31.00
C ILE A 164 -5.27 12.80 -31.81
N GLY A 165 -3.97 13.09 -31.76
CA GLY A 165 -3.37 14.20 -32.51
C GLY A 165 -3.49 14.06 -34.02
N LEU A 166 -3.40 12.84 -34.56
CA LEU A 166 -3.64 12.55 -35.97
C LEU A 166 -5.09 12.89 -36.37
N PHE A 167 -6.06 12.50 -35.54
CA PHE A 167 -7.47 12.83 -35.79
C PHE A 167 -7.70 14.34 -35.77
N MET A 168 -7.18 15.05 -34.77
CA MET A 168 -7.31 16.50 -34.69
C MET A 168 -6.65 17.22 -35.87
N SER A 169 -5.54 16.69 -36.39
CA SER A 169 -4.90 17.18 -37.62
C SER A 169 -5.80 17.02 -38.86
N CYS A 170 -6.75 16.09 -38.87
CA CYS A 170 -7.71 15.91 -39.97
C CYS A 170 -8.89 16.90 -39.93
N LEU A 171 -9.10 17.61 -38.81
CA LEU A 171 -10.27 18.47 -38.61
C LEU A 171 -10.04 19.93 -39.04
N THR A 172 -8.78 20.33 -39.26
CA THR A 172 -8.42 21.72 -39.54
C THR A 172 -7.30 21.83 -40.57
N SER A 173 -7.27 22.96 -41.29
CA SER A 173 -6.18 23.34 -42.19
C SER A 173 -5.03 24.03 -41.46
N TYR A 174 -5.19 24.43 -40.20
CA TYR A 174 -4.18 25.19 -39.46
C TYR A 174 -3.46 24.32 -38.43
N GLN A 175 -2.13 24.22 -38.54
CA GLN A 175 -1.32 23.37 -37.64
C GLN A 175 -1.48 23.78 -36.17
N VAL A 176 -1.42 25.09 -35.87
CA VAL A 176 -1.55 25.59 -34.49
C VAL A 176 -2.92 25.22 -33.90
N VAL A 177 -3.99 25.34 -34.69
CA VAL A 177 -5.34 24.93 -34.26
C VAL A 177 -5.41 23.43 -34.01
N ALA A 178 -4.76 22.61 -34.85
CA ALA A 178 -4.70 21.16 -34.62
C ALA A 178 -3.98 20.82 -33.31
N ALA A 179 -2.86 21.49 -33.01
CA ALA A 179 -2.12 21.31 -31.76
C ALA A 179 -2.97 21.68 -30.53
N ILE A 180 -3.55 22.89 -30.51
CA ILE A 180 -4.38 23.39 -29.41
C ILE A 180 -5.59 22.48 -29.21
N SER A 181 -6.25 22.07 -30.29
CA SER A 181 -7.43 21.21 -30.19
C SER A 181 -7.07 19.81 -29.67
N THR A 182 -5.87 19.30 -30.00
CA THR A 182 -5.35 18.05 -29.40
C THR A 182 -5.15 18.22 -27.91
N LEU A 183 -4.54 19.32 -27.45
CA LEU A 183 -4.38 19.61 -26.02
C LEU A 183 -5.72 19.66 -25.29
N VAL A 184 -6.73 20.34 -25.86
CA VAL A 184 -8.08 20.43 -25.28
C VAL A 184 -8.72 19.05 -25.16
N VAL A 185 -8.62 18.19 -26.17
CA VAL A 185 -9.18 16.83 -26.12
C VAL A 185 -8.44 15.98 -25.09
N LEU A 186 -7.11 16.05 -25.04
CA LEU A 186 -6.31 15.31 -24.04
C LEU A 186 -6.66 15.76 -22.61
N ALA A 187 -6.78 17.08 -22.38
CA ALA A 187 -7.24 17.61 -21.10
C ALA A 187 -8.65 17.13 -20.77
N GLY A 188 -9.58 17.20 -21.72
CA GLY A 188 -10.94 16.68 -21.56
C GLY A 188 -10.98 15.22 -21.14
N LEU A 189 -10.21 14.34 -21.80
CA LEU A 189 -10.10 12.92 -21.45
C LEU A 189 -9.40 12.69 -20.10
N ASN A 190 -8.55 13.61 -19.66
CA ASN A 190 -7.94 13.53 -18.32
C ASN A 190 -8.98 13.87 -17.22
N PHE A 191 -9.84 14.85 -17.45
CA PHE A 191 -10.84 15.29 -16.47
C PHE A 191 -12.18 14.54 -16.52
N ILE A 192 -12.53 13.89 -17.63
CA ILE A 192 -13.86 13.29 -17.84
C ILE A 192 -14.25 12.29 -16.75
N GLY A 193 -13.29 11.52 -16.24
CA GLY A 193 -13.51 10.54 -15.17
C GLY A 193 -13.89 11.12 -13.81
N LYS A 194 -13.87 12.46 -13.66
CA LYS A 194 -14.33 13.16 -12.45
C LYS A 194 -15.74 13.74 -12.61
N LEU A 195 -16.29 13.73 -13.82
CA LEU A 195 -17.57 14.34 -14.12
C LEU A 195 -18.70 13.32 -13.90
N TRP A 196 -19.84 13.79 -13.40
CA TRP A 196 -21.09 13.02 -13.21
C TRP A 196 -20.93 11.71 -12.41
N GLN A 197 -20.05 11.70 -11.39
CA GLN A 197 -19.81 10.51 -10.57
C GLN A 197 -21.03 10.07 -9.75
N ASP A 198 -22.01 10.96 -9.56
CA ASP A 198 -23.26 10.66 -8.84
C ASP A 198 -24.29 9.87 -9.68
N ILE A 199 -24.06 9.69 -10.99
CA ILE A 199 -25.00 9.01 -11.89
C ILE A 199 -24.44 7.62 -12.24
N GLU A 200 -25.12 6.57 -11.76
CA GLU A 200 -24.65 5.18 -11.78
C GLU A 200 -24.23 4.66 -13.16
N TYR A 201 -24.99 4.96 -14.23
CA TYR A 201 -24.63 4.52 -15.59
C TYR A 201 -23.63 5.44 -16.30
N VAL A 202 -23.60 6.72 -15.94
CA VAL A 202 -22.72 7.71 -16.59
C VAL A 202 -21.31 7.63 -16.02
N LYS A 203 -21.17 7.38 -14.70
CA LYS A 203 -19.87 7.26 -14.03
C LYS A 203 -18.99 6.17 -14.65
N ASP A 204 -19.57 5.04 -15.05
CA ASP A 204 -18.81 3.92 -15.62
C ASP A 204 -18.31 4.26 -17.03
N ILE A 205 -19.13 4.97 -17.82
CA ILE A 205 -18.77 5.45 -19.15
C ILE A 205 -17.69 6.54 -19.06
N THR A 206 -17.85 7.51 -18.16
CA THR A 206 -16.87 8.60 -17.98
C THR A 206 -15.56 8.08 -17.41
N TYR A 207 -15.59 7.08 -16.52
CA TYR A 207 -14.40 6.39 -16.03
C TYR A 207 -13.71 5.58 -17.14
N PHE A 208 -14.47 4.90 -18.01
CA PHE A 208 -13.90 4.21 -19.17
C PHE A 208 -13.17 5.19 -20.09
N LEU A 209 -13.80 6.31 -20.46
CA LEU A 209 -13.20 7.32 -21.34
C LEU A 209 -12.01 8.06 -20.73
N SER A 210 -11.80 7.94 -19.42
CA SER A 210 -10.71 8.65 -18.76
C SER A 210 -9.36 8.02 -19.07
N ILE A 211 -8.44 8.84 -19.58
CA ILE A 211 -7.04 8.45 -19.77
C ILE A 211 -6.20 8.62 -18.51
N ALA A 212 -6.71 9.38 -17.53
CA ALA A 212 -6.03 9.60 -16.26
C ALA A 212 -5.87 8.27 -15.51
N GLY A 213 -4.68 8.03 -14.96
CA GLY A 213 -4.41 6.83 -14.16
C GLY A 213 -4.12 5.54 -14.93
N ARG A 214 -4.49 5.44 -16.21
CA ARG A 214 -4.38 4.20 -17.02
C ARG A 214 -2.95 3.70 -17.23
N ALA A 215 -1.97 4.61 -17.22
CA ALA A 215 -0.56 4.24 -17.33
C ALA A 215 0.10 4.00 -15.96
N ASN A 216 -0.51 4.49 -14.86
CA ASN A 216 0.15 4.56 -13.55
C ASN A 216 0.53 3.17 -13.02
N GLU A 217 -0.36 2.19 -13.14
CA GLU A 217 -0.08 0.82 -12.71
C GLU A 217 1.13 0.22 -13.44
N MET A 218 1.24 0.49 -14.75
CA MET A 218 2.40 0.02 -15.54
C MET A 218 3.68 0.75 -15.16
N LEU A 219 3.62 2.04 -14.83
CA LEU A 219 4.77 2.80 -14.30
C LEU A 219 5.24 2.25 -12.95
N GLU A 220 4.31 1.80 -12.11
CA GLU A 220 4.57 1.13 -10.84
C GLU A 220 4.88 -0.38 -11.00
N GLY A 221 5.11 -0.86 -12.22
CA GLY A 221 5.57 -2.22 -12.47
C GLY A 221 4.49 -3.29 -12.59
N LEU A 222 3.21 -2.91 -12.71
CA LEU A 222 2.10 -3.84 -12.91
C LEU A 222 1.49 -3.71 -14.32
N LEU A 223 1.68 -4.73 -15.15
CA LEU A 223 1.00 -4.81 -16.44
C LEU A 223 -0.38 -5.43 -16.28
N ILE A 224 -1.42 -4.69 -16.69
CA ILE A 224 -2.81 -5.14 -16.67
C ILE A 224 -3.36 -5.18 -18.09
N SER A 225 -3.95 -6.30 -18.51
CA SER A 225 -4.48 -6.43 -19.88
C SER A 225 -5.58 -5.41 -20.17
N LYS A 226 -6.41 -5.06 -19.18
CA LYS A 226 -7.49 -4.05 -19.33
C LYS A 226 -6.94 -2.70 -19.81
N ASP A 227 -5.80 -2.27 -19.27
CA ASP A 227 -5.20 -0.98 -19.60
C ASP A 227 -4.47 -1.05 -20.95
N VAL A 228 -3.82 -2.18 -21.27
CA VAL A 228 -3.26 -2.41 -22.61
C VAL A 228 -4.36 -2.38 -23.69
N PHE A 229 -5.48 -3.07 -23.46
CA PHE A 229 -6.63 -3.04 -24.36
C PHE A 229 -7.22 -1.64 -24.45
N TYR A 230 -7.30 -0.89 -23.35
CA TYR A 230 -7.74 0.51 -23.37
C TYR A 230 -6.91 1.36 -24.34
N PHE A 231 -5.58 1.34 -24.24
CA PHE A 231 -4.71 2.11 -25.15
C PHE A 231 -4.87 1.70 -26.62
N ILE A 232 -5.02 0.40 -26.89
CA ILE A 232 -5.27 -0.12 -28.24
C ILE A 232 -6.63 0.33 -28.78
N LEU A 233 -7.69 0.24 -27.96
CA LEU A 233 -9.07 0.58 -28.33
C LEU A 233 -9.22 2.09 -28.57
N VAL A 234 -8.69 2.93 -27.69
CA VAL A 234 -8.73 4.39 -27.86
C VAL A 234 -7.91 4.80 -29.08
N SER A 235 -6.70 4.24 -29.27
CA SER A 235 -5.93 4.50 -30.50
C SER A 235 -6.71 4.10 -31.75
N SER A 236 -7.33 2.92 -31.74
CA SER A 236 -8.12 2.41 -32.87
C SER A 236 -9.36 3.27 -33.14
N LEU A 237 -10.01 3.80 -32.10
CA LEU A 237 -11.13 4.74 -32.22
C LEU A 237 -10.70 5.99 -32.99
N PHE A 238 -9.66 6.68 -32.54
CA PHE A 238 -9.22 7.93 -33.19
C PHE A 238 -8.64 7.70 -34.59
N ILE A 239 -7.99 6.57 -34.83
CA ILE A 239 -7.59 6.15 -36.19
C ILE A 239 -8.83 5.93 -37.07
N GLY A 240 -9.85 5.22 -36.57
CA GLY A 240 -11.12 5.01 -37.28
C GLY A 240 -11.85 6.31 -37.59
N LEU A 241 -11.92 7.23 -36.63
CA LEU A 241 -12.49 8.56 -36.81
C LEU A 241 -11.73 9.36 -37.89
N SER A 242 -10.40 9.24 -37.94
CA SER A 242 -9.56 9.86 -38.98
C SER A 242 -9.86 9.29 -40.37
N ILE A 243 -10.01 7.97 -40.48
CA ILE A 243 -10.37 7.30 -41.73
C ILE A 243 -11.73 7.78 -42.23
N TYR A 244 -12.74 7.81 -41.37
CA TYR A 244 -14.08 8.25 -41.73
C TYR A 244 -14.11 9.73 -42.11
N LYS A 245 -13.37 10.58 -41.39
CA LYS A 245 -13.29 12.00 -41.73
C LYS A 245 -12.73 12.21 -43.14
N LEU A 246 -11.63 11.54 -43.49
CA LEU A 246 -11.05 11.64 -44.83
C LEU A 246 -11.93 11.00 -45.91
N GLN A 247 -12.64 9.89 -45.60
CA GLN A 247 -13.61 9.28 -46.52
C GLN A 247 -14.75 10.22 -46.87
N THR A 248 -15.28 10.98 -45.91
CA THR A 248 -16.34 11.95 -46.21
C THR A 248 -15.90 13.09 -47.14
N GLY A 249 -14.60 13.35 -47.24
CA GLY A 249 -14.03 14.30 -48.20
C GLY A 249 -13.82 13.73 -49.60
N ARG A 250 -13.84 12.39 -49.77
CA ARG A 250 -13.68 11.69 -51.05
C ARG A 250 -15.01 11.19 -51.62
N ASP A 251 -15.85 10.63 -50.77
CA ASP A 251 -17.09 9.95 -51.17
C ASP A 251 -18.32 10.79 -50.79
N ALA A 252 -19.26 10.96 -51.71
CA ALA A 252 -20.56 11.53 -51.40
C ALA A 252 -21.35 10.56 -50.51
N GLN A 253 -21.67 10.98 -49.29
CA GLN A 253 -22.39 10.17 -48.31
C GLN A 253 -23.50 11.02 -47.68
N SER A 254 -24.68 10.42 -47.45
CA SER A 254 -25.78 11.11 -46.78
C SER A 254 -25.44 11.40 -45.31
N VAL A 255 -26.07 12.41 -44.72
CA VAL A 255 -25.87 12.75 -43.29
C VAL A 255 -26.20 11.56 -42.39
N SER A 256 -27.27 10.82 -42.68
CA SER A 256 -27.66 9.62 -41.93
C SER A 256 -26.60 8.52 -41.97
N GLN A 257 -26.04 8.21 -43.15
CA GLN A 257 -24.97 7.22 -43.29
C GLN A 257 -23.71 7.64 -42.51
N ARG A 258 -23.40 8.94 -42.49
CA ARG A 258 -22.27 9.46 -41.69
C ARG A 258 -22.54 9.25 -40.21
N VAL A 259 -23.66 9.76 -39.70
CA VAL A 259 -24.04 9.64 -38.28
C VAL A 259 -23.99 8.19 -37.84
N LEU A 260 -24.58 7.27 -38.63
CA LEU A 260 -24.59 5.83 -38.34
C LEU A 260 -23.19 5.23 -38.25
N LYS A 261 -22.27 5.55 -39.20
CA LYS A 261 -20.88 5.04 -39.15
C LYS A 261 -20.14 5.51 -37.91
N TYR A 262 -20.27 6.79 -37.57
CA TYR A 262 -19.62 7.36 -36.38
C TYR A 262 -20.17 6.76 -35.08
N THR A 263 -21.50 6.70 -34.94
CA THR A 263 -22.15 6.10 -33.75
C THR A 263 -21.86 4.60 -33.64
N ALA A 264 -21.86 3.86 -34.75
CA ALA A 264 -21.53 2.44 -34.73
C ALA A 264 -20.08 2.19 -34.26
N LEU A 265 -19.11 2.96 -34.77
CA LEU A 265 -17.71 2.84 -34.32
C LEU A 265 -17.56 3.13 -32.84
N ILE A 266 -18.14 4.23 -32.36
CA ILE A 266 -18.08 4.61 -30.94
C ILE A 266 -18.73 3.52 -30.08
N SER A 267 -19.91 3.04 -30.47
CA SER A 267 -20.65 2.01 -29.72
C SER A 267 -19.89 0.68 -29.65
N VAL A 268 -19.27 0.25 -30.76
CA VAL A 268 -18.45 -0.97 -30.78
C VAL A 268 -17.22 -0.84 -29.87
N VAL A 269 -16.52 0.30 -29.92
CA VAL A 269 -15.35 0.53 -29.06
C VAL A 269 -15.75 0.58 -27.59
N LEU A 270 -16.85 1.25 -27.25
CA LEU A 270 -17.37 1.30 -25.87
C LEU A 270 -17.78 -0.10 -25.38
N ALA A 271 -18.44 -0.90 -26.22
CA ALA A 271 -18.83 -2.27 -25.88
C ALA A 271 -17.61 -3.18 -25.65
N LEU A 272 -16.62 -3.14 -26.54
CA LEU A 272 -15.35 -3.87 -26.35
C LEU A 272 -14.60 -3.38 -25.11
N GLY A 273 -14.61 -2.07 -24.88
CA GLY A 273 -14.05 -1.44 -23.69
C GLY A 273 -14.67 -1.97 -22.41
N TYR A 274 -15.99 -2.01 -22.34
CA TYR A 274 -16.73 -2.58 -21.23
C TYR A 274 -16.39 -4.06 -21.01
N ILE A 275 -16.45 -4.89 -22.07
CA ILE A 275 -16.13 -6.33 -21.99
C ILE A 275 -14.71 -6.56 -21.46
N THR A 276 -13.72 -5.87 -22.04
CA THR A 276 -12.31 -6.00 -21.65
C THR A 276 -11.99 -5.42 -20.28
N SER A 277 -12.83 -4.52 -19.75
CA SER A 277 -12.67 -3.96 -18.41
C SER A 277 -13.17 -4.87 -17.28
N THR A 278 -13.89 -5.95 -17.60
CA THR A 278 -14.37 -6.89 -16.58
C THR A 278 -13.22 -7.61 -15.89
N ALA A 279 -13.33 -7.81 -14.57
CA ALA A 279 -12.29 -8.48 -13.77
C ALA A 279 -11.99 -9.89 -14.30
N SER A 280 -13.01 -10.62 -14.79
CA SER A 280 -12.87 -11.98 -15.31
C SER A 280 -11.96 -12.13 -16.53
N LEU A 281 -11.81 -11.07 -17.34
CA LEU A 281 -10.97 -11.06 -18.55
C LEU A 281 -9.65 -10.28 -18.34
N SER A 282 -9.47 -9.71 -17.16
CA SER A 282 -8.28 -8.94 -16.82
C SER A 282 -7.16 -9.88 -16.37
N LEU A 283 -6.04 -9.85 -17.11
CA LEU A 283 -4.81 -10.56 -16.77
C LEU A 283 -3.85 -9.58 -16.12
N TYR A 284 -3.16 -10.05 -15.09
CA TYR A 284 -2.25 -9.24 -14.27
C TYR A 284 -0.85 -9.87 -14.30
N TYR A 285 0.15 -9.05 -14.61
CA TYR A 285 1.54 -9.46 -14.57
C TYR A 285 2.37 -8.43 -13.80
N ASP A 286 2.67 -8.78 -12.56
CA ASP A 286 3.51 -8.01 -11.66
C ASP A 286 4.99 -8.20 -12.04
N MET A 287 5.60 -7.15 -12.57
CA MET A 287 6.99 -7.13 -13.03
C MET A 287 7.97 -6.72 -11.93
N THR A 288 7.51 -6.41 -10.71
CA THR A 288 8.41 -6.02 -9.62
C THR A 288 9.09 -7.24 -9.02
N ARG A 289 10.33 -7.03 -8.56
CA ARG A 289 11.16 -8.09 -7.98
C ARG A 289 10.57 -8.65 -6.68
N THR A 290 9.99 -7.79 -5.86
CA THR A 290 9.42 -8.12 -4.53
C THR A 290 7.93 -8.46 -4.60
N LYS A 291 7.32 -8.42 -5.79
CA LYS A 291 5.89 -8.67 -6.03
C LYS A 291 4.98 -7.76 -5.22
N ASP A 292 5.42 -6.53 -4.97
CA ASP A 292 4.70 -5.51 -4.18
C ASP A 292 3.37 -5.07 -4.78
N ARG A 293 3.10 -5.37 -6.06
CA ARG A 293 1.83 -5.10 -6.74
C ARG A 293 0.86 -6.29 -6.70
N THR A 294 1.19 -7.37 -6.01
CA THR A 294 0.37 -8.59 -5.85
C THR A 294 0.30 -9.02 -4.38
N LEU A 295 -0.81 -9.63 -3.96
CA LEU A 295 -0.95 -10.22 -2.63
C LEU A 295 0.21 -11.18 -2.29
N THR A 296 0.64 -11.19 -1.03
CA THR A 296 1.63 -12.15 -0.54
C THR A 296 1.13 -13.59 -0.63
N GLN A 297 2.04 -14.56 -0.63
CA GLN A 297 1.66 -15.97 -0.73
C GLN A 297 0.73 -16.40 0.41
N THR A 298 0.93 -15.86 1.61
CA THR A 298 0.06 -16.09 2.78
C THR A 298 -1.37 -15.64 2.49
N SER A 299 -1.54 -14.41 2.00
CA SER A 299 -2.82 -13.83 1.62
C SER A 299 -3.49 -14.58 0.46
N LEU A 300 -2.72 -14.98 -0.56
CA LEU A 300 -3.22 -15.79 -1.67
C LEU A 300 -3.76 -17.15 -1.21
N ASN A 301 -3.07 -17.80 -0.25
CA ASN A 301 -3.52 -19.08 0.30
C ASN A 301 -4.82 -18.95 1.10
N ILE A 302 -5.11 -17.78 1.67
CA ILE A 302 -6.38 -17.49 2.36
C ILE A 302 -7.49 -17.29 1.32
N VAL A 303 -7.23 -16.44 0.32
CA VAL A 303 -8.18 -16.12 -0.74
C VAL A 303 -8.61 -17.37 -1.51
N LYS A 304 -7.67 -18.29 -1.82
CA LYS A 304 -7.95 -19.56 -2.50
C LYS A 304 -8.89 -20.52 -1.75
N LYS A 305 -9.20 -20.27 -0.48
CA LYS A 305 -10.13 -21.08 0.33
C LYS A 305 -11.57 -20.55 0.30
N ILE A 306 -11.83 -19.48 -0.45
CA ILE A 306 -13.12 -18.79 -0.52
C ILE A 306 -13.70 -19.03 -1.92
N ASP A 307 -14.67 -19.94 -2.03
CA ASP A 307 -15.23 -20.43 -3.30
C ASP A 307 -16.65 -19.92 -3.59
N GLY A 308 -17.09 -18.85 -2.90
CA GLY A 308 -18.45 -18.31 -3.01
C GLY A 308 -18.51 -16.79 -2.89
N PRO A 309 -19.71 -16.20 -3.00
CA PRO A 309 -19.91 -14.75 -2.93
C PRO A 309 -19.45 -14.23 -1.57
N ILE A 310 -18.71 -13.13 -1.60
CA ILE A 310 -18.22 -12.45 -0.40
C ILE A 310 -18.72 -11.03 -0.41
N LYS A 311 -19.34 -10.61 0.69
CA LYS A 311 -20.01 -9.33 0.80
C LYS A 311 -19.29 -8.44 1.80
N LEU A 312 -18.84 -7.27 1.33
CA LEU A 312 -18.29 -6.21 2.15
C LEU A 312 -19.34 -5.11 2.30
N THR A 313 -19.93 -4.99 3.49
CA THR A 313 -20.87 -3.90 3.78
C THR A 313 -20.18 -2.83 4.60
N THR A 314 -20.07 -1.63 4.03
CA THR A 314 -19.53 -0.43 4.68
C THR A 314 -20.67 0.37 5.30
N TYR A 315 -20.64 0.50 6.61
CA TYR A 315 -21.58 1.34 7.37
C TYR A 315 -20.97 2.72 7.53
N VAL A 316 -21.65 3.74 7.04
CA VAL A 316 -21.17 5.12 6.99
C VAL A 316 -22.07 5.98 7.85
N ASN A 317 -21.58 6.36 9.03
CA ASN A 317 -22.21 7.39 9.84
C ASN A 317 -21.85 8.76 9.25
N LEU A 318 -22.86 9.54 8.84
CA LEU A 318 -22.62 10.88 8.33
C LEU A 318 -21.93 11.79 9.35
N LEU A 319 -22.13 11.55 10.65
CA LEU A 319 -21.57 12.38 11.72
C LEU A 319 -20.15 11.97 12.13
N ASP A 320 -19.61 10.86 11.61
CA ASP A 320 -18.24 10.43 11.90
C ASP A 320 -17.20 11.32 11.21
N ILE A 321 -15.98 11.40 11.75
CA ILE A 321 -14.90 12.19 11.12
C ILE A 321 -14.44 11.61 9.77
N ASN A 322 -14.59 10.30 9.56
CA ASN A 322 -14.09 9.59 8.37
C ASN A 322 -15.18 9.33 7.33
N TYR A 323 -16.39 9.90 7.47
CA TYR A 323 -17.52 9.67 6.56
C TYR A 323 -17.15 9.86 5.07
N TYR A 324 -16.29 10.85 4.77
CA TYR A 324 -15.85 11.21 3.43
C TYR A 324 -15.18 10.08 2.63
N MET A 325 -14.67 9.05 3.31
CA MET A 325 -13.97 7.92 2.66
C MET A 325 -14.90 7.01 1.86
N ALA A 326 -16.18 6.96 2.22
CA ALA A 326 -17.15 6.01 1.67
C ALA A 326 -18.42 6.69 1.15
N MET A 327 -18.37 8.01 0.95
CA MET A 327 -19.44 8.76 0.29
C MET A 327 -19.56 8.39 -1.20
N PRO A 328 -20.72 8.61 -1.85
CA PRO A 328 -20.93 8.22 -3.24
C PRO A 328 -19.83 8.67 -4.21
N TYR A 329 -19.32 9.90 -4.04
CA TYR A 329 -18.21 10.44 -4.85
C TYR A 329 -16.86 9.78 -4.60
N SER A 330 -16.69 9.06 -3.47
CA SER A 330 -15.46 8.34 -3.09
C SER A 330 -15.53 6.83 -3.33
N GLN A 331 -16.72 6.26 -3.56
CA GLN A 331 -16.93 4.81 -3.67
C GLN A 331 -16.03 4.16 -4.73
N ASN A 332 -15.84 4.78 -5.90
CA ASN A 332 -14.98 4.23 -6.94
C ASN A 332 -13.51 4.15 -6.48
N SER A 333 -13.03 5.15 -5.75
CA SER A 333 -11.67 5.12 -5.17
C SER A 333 -11.55 4.08 -4.07
N ASP A 334 -12.61 3.89 -3.29
CA ASP A 334 -12.65 2.87 -2.25
C ASP A 334 -12.67 1.46 -2.82
N ILE A 335 -13.53 1.18 -3.82
CA ILE A 335 -13.55 -0.07 -4.57
C ILE A 335 -12.19 -0.33 -5.21
N ALA A 336 -11.56 0.70 -5.77
CA ALA A 336 -10.23 0.60 -6.36
C ALA A 336 -9.17 0.17 -5.34
N SER A 337 -9.31 0.55 -4.06
CA SER A 337 -8.38 0.11 -2.99
C SER A 337 -8.41 -1.40 -2.72
N PHE A 338 -9.49 -2.09 -3.15
CA PHE A 338 -9.63 -3.54 -3.07
C PHE A 338 -9.22 -4.27 -4.36
N GLU A 339 -8.71 -3.58 -5.37
CA GLU A 339 -8.33 -4.19 -6.66
C GLU A 339 -7.38 -5.39 -6.49
N ASN A 340 -6.47 -5.34 -5.52
CA ASN A 340 -5.56 -6.46 -5.26
C ASN A 340 -6.29 -7.74 -4.82
N TYR A 341 -7.44 -7.62 -4.17
CA TYR A 341 -8.27 -8.74 -3.74
C TYR A 341 -9.30 -9.16 -4.79
N THR A 342 -9.95 -8.20 -5.45
CA THR A 342 -10.96 -8.50 -6.48
C THR A 342 -10.37 -9.24 -7.69
N ARG A 343 -9.05 -9.13 -7.92
CA ARG A 343 -8.28 -9.98 -8.85
C ARG A 343 -8.46 -11.48 -8.61
N PHE A 344 -8.53 -11.87 -7.33
CA PHE A 344 -8.56 -13.26 -6.90
C PHE A 344 -9.93 -13.65 -6.29
N LEU A 345 -10.76 -12.65 -5.98
CA LEU A 345 -12.16 -12.77 -5.54
C LEU A 345 -13.05 -11.91 -6.44
N PRO A 346 -13.21 -12.24 -7.73
CA PRO A 346 -14.05 -11.46 -8.64
C PRO A 346 -15.52 -11.41 -8.23
N GLN A 347 -15.95 -12.34 -7.38
CA GLN A 347 -17.28 -12.41 -6.77
C GLN A 347 -17.44 -11.56 -5.50
N MET A 348 -16.47 -10.69 -5.21
CA MET A 348 -16.54 -9.75 -4.09
C MET A 348 -17.49 -8.60 -4.40
N GLU A 349 -18.52 -8.45 -3.57
CA GLU A 349 -19.50 -7.38 -3.67
C GLU A 349 -19.28 -6.35 -2.56
N MET A 350 -19.27 -5.07 -2.91
CA MET A 350 -19.16 -3.96 -1.96
C MET A 350 -20.48 -3.19 -1.89
N GLU A 351 -21.02 -3.05 -0.68
CA GLU A 351 -22.23 -2.30 -0.41
C GLU A 351 -21.96 -1.16 0.59
N TYR A 352 -22.76 -0.10 0.48
CA TYR A 352 -22.65 1.09 1.32
C TYR A 352 -23.99 1.39 1.97
N VAL A 353 -24.00 1.45 3.30
CA VAL A 353 -25.19 1.74 4.12
C VAL A 353 -24.96 3.04 4.86
N TYR A 354 -25.73 4.07 4.51
CA TYR A 354 -25.63 5.39 5.11
C TYR A 354 -26.62 5.53 6.26
N TYR A 355 -26.13 6.01 7.40
CA TYR A 355 -26.96 6.27 8.57
C TYR A 355 -26.46 7.51 9.31
N TYR A 356 -27.21 7.95 10.30
CA TYR A 356 -26.74 8.92 11.28
C TYR A 356 -26.96 8.37 12.69
N ASP A 357 -26.00 8.60 13.56
CA ASP A 357 -26.08 8.35 15.00
C ASP A 357 -24.99 9.16 15.72
N THR A 358 -25.09 9.32 17.03
CA THR A 358 -24.08 10.04 17.82
C THR A 358 -22.70 9.45 17.55
N SER A 359 -21.72 10.32 17.33
CA SER A 359 -20.33 9.97 16.97
C SER A 359 -19.34 10.64 17.92
N ASN A 360 -18.08 10.21 17.88
CA ASN A 360 -16.99 10.81 18.66
C ASN A 360 -16.36 12.04 17.97
N ASN A 361 -17.05 12.65 16.99
CA ASN A 361 -16.54 13.79 16.24
C ASN A 361 -16.75 15.11 17.02
N GLU A 362 -15.96 15.31 18.08
CA GLU A 362 -16.09 16.47 18.97
C GLU A 362 -16.06 17.81 18.23
N ALA A 363 -15.22 17.94 17.20
CA ALA A 363 -15.11 19.15 16.40
C ALA A 363 -16.42 19.50 15.67
N LEU A 364 -17.12 18.51 15.12
CA LEU A 364 -18.38 18.72 14.43
C LEU A 364 -19.47 19.23 15.38
N TYR A 365 -19.61 18.63 16.57
CA TYR A 365 -20.60 19.07 17.56
C TYR A 365 -20.23 20.44 18.15
N ALA A 366 -18.96 20.71 18.42
CA ALA A 366 -18.49 22.01 18.92
C ALA A 366 -18.75 23.16 17.93
N GLN A 367 -18.65 22.90 16.62
CA GLN A 367 -18.95 23.87 15.56
C GLN A 367 -20.45 24.05 15.30
N ASN A 368 -21.30 23.17 15.84
CA ASN A 368 -22.75 23.16 15.60
C ASN A 368 -23.53 23.07 16.93
N PRO A 369 -23.32 24.02 17.86
CA PRO A 369 -23.95 23.96 19.17
C PRO A 369 -25.48 24.03 19.06
N GLY A 370 -26.18 23.22 19.86
CA GLY A 370 -27.64 23.22 19.96
C GLY A 370 -28.39 22.40 18.90
N LEU A 371 -27.71 21.83 17.90
CA LEU A 371 -28.33 20.88 16.97
C LEU A 371 -28.29 19.46 17.54
N ASN A 372 -29.38 18.71 17.38
CA ASN A 372 -29.38 17.26 17.61
C ASN A 372 -28.83 16.49 16.40
N ASP A 373 -28.52 15.21 16.59
CA ASP A 373 -27.90 14.35 15.56
C ASP A 373 -28.68 14.33 14.23
N LYS A 374 -30.02 14.35 14.28
CA LYS A 374 -30.84 14.36 13.07
C LYS A 374 -30.71 15.69 12.33
N GLN A 375 -30.86 16.81 13.05
CA GLN A 375 -30.70 18.15 12.48
C GLN A 375 -29.30 18.37 11.90
N LEU A 376 -28.29 17.82 12.57
CA LEU A 376 -26.91 17.88 12.11
C LEU A 376 -26.70 17.03 10.84
N ALA A 377 -27.28 15.83 10.78
CA ALA A 377 -27.24 14.99 9.59
C ALA A 377 -27.97 15.64 8.40
N ASP A 378 -29.15 16.22 8.64
CA ASP A 378 -29.90 16.98 7.63
C ASP A 378 -29.06 18.16 7.09
N LYS A 379 -28.42 18.92 8.00
CA LYS A 379 -27.49 20.01 7.64
C LYS A 379 -26.31 19.53 6.82
N MET A 380 -25.73 18.36 7.13
CA MET A 380 -24.63 17.78 6.36
C MET A 380 -25.07 17.39 4.95
N ILE A 381 -26.26 16.79 4.81
CA ILE A 381 -26.83 16.42 3.51
C ILE A 381 -27.06 17.65 2.64
N GLU A 382 -27.65 18.71 3.21
CA GLU A 382 -27.89 19.98 2.52
C GLU A 382 -26.57 20.65 2.11
N THR A 383 -25.65 20.83 3.06
CA THR A 383 -24.39 21.56 2.84
C THR A 383 -23.51 20.89 1.77
N GLN A 384 -23.56 19.56 1.69
CA GLN A 384 -22.76 18.79 0.76
C GLN A 384 -23.51 18.37 -0.51
N ASN A 385 -24.77 18.76 -0.67
CA ASN A 385 -25.64 18.35 -1.78
C ASN A 385 -25.70 16.82 -1.99
N LEU A 386 -25.75 16.06 -0.89
CA LEU A 386 -25.69 14.60 -0.93
C LEU A 386 -26.99 13.99 -1.46
N LYS A 387 -26.87 13.13 -2.47
CA LYS A 387 -27.99 12.37 -3.03
C LYS A 387 -27.91 10.92 -2.57
N LEU A 388 -28.46 10.64 -1.39
CA LEU A 388 -28.48 9.30 -0.82
C LEU A 388 -29.78 8.57 -1.19
N LYS A 389 -29.68 7.31 -1.67
CA LYS A 389 -30.86 6.48 -1.96
C LYS A 389 -31.70 6.24 -0.69
N LYS A 390 -31.05 6.09 0.46
CA LYS A 390 -31.66 5.92 1.77
C LYS A 390 -30.69 6.34 2.88
N LEU A 391 -31.21 6.99 3.91
CA LEU A 391 -30.51 7.28 5.15
C LEU A 391 -31.25 6.58 6.30
N TYR A 392 -30.55 5.70 7.02
CA TYR A 392 -31.11 4.98 8.15
C TYR A 392 -31.02 5.83 9.44
N SER A 393 -32.09 5.83 10.23
CA SER A 393 -32.08 6.37 11.59
C SER A 393 -31.39 5.41 12.58
N PRO A 394 -30.98 5.86 13.79
CA PRO A 394 -30.39 5.00 14.82
C PRO A 394 -31.24 3.76 15.14
N ALA A 395 -32.56 3.91 15.16
CA ALA A 395 -33.48 2.80 15.45
C ALA A 395 -33.57 1.79 14.30
N GLU A 396 -33.42 2.23 13.04
CA GLU A 396 -33.46 1.34 11.88
C GLU A 396 -32.13 0.62 11.69
N ILE A 397 -30.99 1.32 11.84
CA ILE A 397 -29.67 0.70 11.68
C ILE A 397 -29.43 -0.36 12.76
N LYS A 398 -29.88 -0.12 14.01
CA LYS A 398 -29.78 -1.09 15.10
C LYS A 398 -30.51 -2.42 14.84
N LYS A 399 -31.54 -2.40 13.97
CA LYS A 399 -32.22 -3.64 13.52
C LYS A 399 -31.40 -4.42 12.50
N ILE A 400 -30.47 -3.77 11.81
CA ILE A 400 -29.55 -4.38 10.83
C ILE A 400 -28.29 -4.86 11.55
N ILE A 401 -27.68 -4.00 12.37
CA ILE A 401 -26.43 -4.26 13.10
C ILE A 401 -26.27 -3.29 14.28
N ASP A 402 -25.75 -3.77 15.41
CA ASP A 402 -25.37 -2.90 16.53
C ASP A 402 -23.95 -2.36 16.34
N LEU A 403 -23.83 -1.07 16.03
CA LEU A 403 -22.56 -0.37 15.75
C LEU A 403 -22.04 0.40 16.97
N LYS A 404 -22.74 0.38 18.10
CA LYS A 404 -22.31 1.07 19.33
C LYS A 404 -20.95 0.57 19.85
N PRO A 405 -20.65 -0.75 19.86
CA PRO A 405 -19.31 -1.24 20.22
C PRO A 405 -18.20 -0.74 19.29
N GLU A 406 -18.54 -0.43 18.04
CA GLU A 406 -17.65 0.15 17.03
C GLU A 406 -17.67 1.69 17.06
N GLN A 407 -18.17 2.27 18.16
CA GLN A 407 -18.27 3.72 18.41
C GLN A 407 -19.06 4.48 17.33
N ASN A 408 -20.00 3.82 16.65
CA ASN A 408 -20.76 4.38 15.53
C ASN A 408 -19.88 5.03 14.44
N ARG A 409 -18.66 4.54 14.27
CA ARG A 409 -17.69 5.04 13.26
C ARG A 409 -17.97 4.47 11.88
N VAL A 410 -17.30 5.00 10.87
CA VAL A 410 -17.21 4.30 9.58
C VAL A 410 -16.49 2.96 9.78
N VAL A 411 -17.20 1.86 9.52
CA VAL A 411 -16.70 0.50 9.72
C VAL A 411 -17.26 -0.44 8.66
N ARG A 412 -16.54 -1.53 8.38
CA ARG A 412 -16.99 -2.56 7.44
C ARG A 412 -17.25 -3.87 8.15
N THR A 413 -18.15 -4.63 7.57
CA THR A 413 -18.24 -6.06 7.83
C THR A 413 -17.90 -6.83 6.58
N VAL A 414 -17.24 -7.97 6.76
CA VAL A 414 -16.97 -8.95 5.72
C VAL A 414 -17.78 -10.19 6.04
N GLU A 415 -18.59 -10.64 5.09
CA GLU A 415 -19.52 -11.75 5.24
C GLU A 415 -19.27 -12.83 4.17
N TYR A 416 -19.16 -14.08 4.61
CA TYR A 416 -18.99 -15.26 3.77
C TYR A 416 -19.60 -16.49 4.46
N ASN A 417 -20.42 -17.26 3.74
CA ASN A 417 -21.10 -18.47 4.26
C ASN A 417 -21.80 -18.26 5.62
N GLY A 418 -22.50 -17.13 5.78
CA GLY A 418 -23.22 -16.76 7.00
C GLY A 418 -22.34 -16.37 8.19
N LYS A 419 -21.00 -16.42 8.06
CA LYS A 419 -20.07 -15.88 9.05
C LYS A 419 -19.79 -14.41 8.72
N LYS A 420 -19.70 -13.59 9.77
CA LYS A 420 -19.47 -12.14 9.67
C LYS A 420 -18.35 -11.73 10.62
N THR A 421 -17.49 -10.83 10.17
CA THR A 421 -16.46 -10.19 11.01
C THR A 421 -16.30 -8.73 10.64
N PHE A 422 -15.84 -7.91 11.58
CA PHE A 422 -15.51 -6.52 11.29
C PHE A 422 -14.18 -6.39 10.55
N LEU A 423 -14.10 -5.39 9.67
CA LEU A 423 -12.91 -4.87 9.02
C LEU A 423 -12.92 -3.35 9.25
N ARG A 424 -11.98 -2.88 10.08
CA ARG A 424 -12.04 -1.54 10.67
C ARG A 424 -11.22 -0.50 9.90
N MET A 425 -11.55 0.76 10.18
CA MET A 425 -10.76 1.93 9.81
C MET A 425 -9.95 2.40 11.02
N PHE A 426 -8.82 3.05 10.78
CA PHE A 426 -7.83 3.37 11.82
C PHE A 426 -7.55 4.86 11.92
N ASP A 427 -7.01 5.29 13.07
CA ASP A 427 -6.69 6.70 13.34
C ASP A 427 -5.25 7.09 12.98
N ASP A 428 -4.57 6.31 12.14
CA ASP A 428 -3.25 6.62 11.61
C ASP A 428 -3.30 7.47 10.30
N LEU A 429 -2.14 7.73 9.69
CA LEU A 429 -2.03 8.43 8.40
C LEU A 429 -2.72 7.68 7.25
N PHE A 430 -2.86 6.36 7.37
CA PHE A 430 -3.36 5.45 6.35
C PHE A 430 -4.72 4.89 6.75
N LYS A 431 -5.73 5.73 6.96
CA LYS A 431 -7.04 5.38 7.56
C LYS A 431 -7.71 4.05 7.16
N VAL A 432 -7.47 3.55 5.94
CA VAL A 432 -8.02 2.28 5.42
C VAL A 432 -7.20 1.04 5.84
N PRO A 433 -7.81 -0.16 5.91
CA PRO A 433 -7.09 -1.38 6.24
C PRO A 433 -6.09 -1.79 5.14
N SER A 434 -4.96 -2.36 5.56
CA SER A 434 -3.92 -2.85 4.66
C SER A 434 -4.11 -4.34 4.34
N GLU A 435 -3.20 -4.91 3.53
CA GLU A 435 -3.22 -6.34 3.21
C GLU A 435 -3.35 -7.22 4.47
N LYS A 436 -2.66 -6.85 5.55
CA LYS A 436 -2.62 -7.63 6.79
C LYS A 436 -3.99 -7.72 7.46
N GLU A 437 -4.67 -6.58 7.64
CA GLU A 437 -5.99 -6.53 8.28
C GLU A 437 -7.08 -7.14 7.39
N ILE A 438 -7.02 -6.89 6.08
CA ILE A 438 -7.97 -7.49 5.12
C ILE A 438 -7.82 -9.01 5.12
N SER A 439 -6.60 -9.53 4.98
CA SER A 439 -6.35 -10.98 4.98
C SER A 439 -6.68 -11.63 6.33
N ALA A 440 -6.46 -10.93 7.46
CA ALA A 440 -6.88 -11.42 8.76
C ALA A 440 -8.40 -11.57 8.84
N SER A 441 -9.17 -10.58 8.35
CA SER A 441 -10.63 -10.63 8.31
C SER A 441 -11.13 -11.78 7.42
N LEU A 442 -10.54 -12.00 6.25
CA LEU A 442 -10.89 -13.11 5.36
C LEU A 442 -10.57 -14.47 6.01
N LYS A 443 -9.40 -14.59 6.65
CA LYS A 443 -8.99 -15.83 7.31
C LYS A 443 -9.93 -16.22 8.45
N ARG A 444 -10.45 -15.24 9.21
CA ARG A 444 -11.45 -15.48 10.28
C ARG A 444 -12.75 -16.12 9.79
N LEU A 445 -13.09 -15.95 8.51
CA LEU A 445 -14.30 -16.54 7.93
C LEU A 445 -14.10 -18.04 7.63
N VAL A 446 -12.88 -18.46 7.32
CA VAL A 446 -12.56 -19.85 6.94
C VAL A 446 -11.87 -20.66 8.05
N VAL A 447 -11.23 -20.00 9.02
CA VAL A 447 -10.54 -20.61 10.15
C VAL A 447 -11.00 -19.97 11.46
N PRO A 448 -11.22 -20.74 12.55
CA PRO A 448 -11.56 -20.17 13.85
C PRO A 448 -10.52 -19.15 14.34
N ALA A 449 -10.99 -18.02 14.86
CA ALA A 449 -10.13 -16.99 15.44
C ALA A 449 -9.49 -17.50 16.74
N PRO A 450 -8.18 -17.27 16.95
CA PRO A 450 -7.52 -17.57 18.22
C PRO A 450 -8.05 -16.67 19.32
N LYS A 451 -8.33 -17.25 20.50
CA LYS A 451 -8.86 -16.52 21.66
C LYS A 451 -7.80 -16.29 22.73
N ILE A 452 -7.60 -15.01 23.06
CA ILE A 452 -6.78 -14.53 24.16
C ILE A 452 -7.71 -14.19 25.33
N ILE A 453 -7.44 -14.79 26.49
CA ILE A 453 -8.18 -14.50 27.73
C ILE A 453 -7.24 -13.87 28.74
N PHE A 454 -7.64 -12.71 29.26
CA PHE A 454 -6.97 -12.07 30.40
C PHE A 454 -7.63 -12.52 31.71
N ALA A 455 -6.82 -13.00 32.65
CA ALA A 455 -7.27 -13.26 34.01
C ALA A 455 -7.59 -11.94 34.73
N THR A 456 -8.70 -11.94 35.44
CA THR A 456 -9.12 -10.86 36.35
C THR A 456 -9.50 -11.45 37.71
N GLY A 457 -9.68 -10.58 38.70
CA GLY A 457 -10.13 -10.95 40.05
C GLY A 457 -9.11 -10.65 41.14
N ASN A 458 -7.88 -10.28 40.77
CA ASN A 458 -6.79 -9.93 41.67
C ASN A 458 -6.17 -8.54 41.37
N MET A 459 -6.94 -7.64 40.73
CA MET A 459 -6.55 -6.29 40.29
C MET A 459 -5.43 -6.26 39.22
N GLU A 460 -5.46 -7.23 38.32
CA GLU A 460 -4.59 -7.34 37.15
C GLU A 460 -4.73 -6.15 36.18
N ARG A 461 -3.77 -6.03 35.26
CA ARG A 461 -3.84 -5.04 34.17
C ARG A 461 -5.11 -5.24 33.33
N SER A 462 -5.80 -4.14 33.05
CA SER A 462 -7.06 -4.17 32.29
C SER A 462 -6.83 -3.96 30.79
N ILE A 463 -7.63 -4.61 29.96
CA ILE A 463 -7.67 -4.36 28.51
C ILE A 463 -8.68 -3.28 28.12
N ASP A 464 -9.42 -2.71 29.07
CA ASP A 464 -10.49 -1.73 28.80
C ASP A 464 -10.13 -0.31 29.26
N LYS A 465 -9.05 -0.18 30.05
CA LYS A 465 -8.61 1.10 30.62
C LYS A 465 -7.51 1.73 29.76
N ASN A 466 -7.58 3.06 29.60
CA ASN A 466 -6.61 3.85 28.83
C ASN A 466 -5.31 4.17 29.61
N GLY A 467 -5.27 3.99 30.93
CA GLY A 467 -4.08 4.37 31.72
C GLY A 467 -2.81 3.65 31.27
N ASP A 468 -1.66 4.29 31.38
CA ASP A 468 -0.35 3.90 30.80
C ASP A 468 0.04 2.43 30.99
N LYS A 469 -0.24 1.93 32.19
CA LYS A 469 0.05 0.58 32.66
C LYS A 469 -0.92 -0.51 32.16
N ASN A 470 -2.08 -0.12 31.62
CA ASN A 470 -3.09 -1.04 31.10
C ASN A 470 -2.80 -1.42 29.64
N TYR A 471 -3.60 -2.32 29.07
CA TYR A 471 -3.27 -3.01 27.81
C TYR A 471 -4.25 -2.74 26.65
N LYS A 472 -5.17 -1.79 26.81
CA LYS A 472 -6.18 -1.51 25.79
C LYS A 472 -5.59 -1.29 24.39
N THR A 473 -4.56 -0.46 24.24
CA THR A 473 -3.94 -0.11 22.95
C THR A 473 -3.51 -1.35 22.18
N GLY A 474 -2.75 -2.26 22.80
CA GLY A 474 -2.22 -3.46 22.15
C GLY A 474 -3.26 -4.53 21.82
N PHE A 475 -4.40 -4.53 22.51
CA PHE A 475 -5.31 -5.68 22.51
C PHE A 475 -6.73 -5.39 22.06
N ASN A 476 -7.36 -4.31 22.53
CA ASN A 476 -8.79 -4.05 22.36
C ASN A 476 -9.10 -2.65 21.79
N GLU A 477 -8.10 -1.95 21.24
CA GLU A 477 -8.27 -0.62 20.67
C GLU A 477 -8.66 -0.71 19.19
N ILE A 478 -9.95 -0.50 18.92
CA ILE A 478 -10.53 -0.64 17.58
C ILE A 478 -9.92 0.34 16.57
N THR A 479 -9.42 1.48 17.04
CA THR A 479 -8.87 2.56 16.22
C THR A 479 -7.39 2.39 15.89
N PHE A 480 -6.70 1.49 16.60
CA PHE A 480 -5.29 1.23 16.43
C PHE A 480 -5.10 -0.02 15.56
N ARG A 481 -4.61 0.18 14.33
CA ARG A 481 -4.40 -0.88 13.31
C ARG A 481 -3.76 -2.13 13.89
N TYR A 482 -2.74 -1.90 14.70
CA TYR A 482 -1.84 -2.88 15.22
C TYR A 482 -2.38 -3.64 16.45
N SER A 483 -3.53 -3.23 16.99
CA SER A 483 -4.20 -3.92 18.09
C SER A 483 -4.58 -5.35 17.69
N LEU A 484 -4.39 -6.34 18.58
CA LEU A 484 -4.57 -7.76 18.21
C LEU A 484 -5.97 -8.11 17.73
N ILE A 485 -7.03 -7.44 18.20
CA ILE A 485 -8.39 -7.59 17.66
C ILE A 485 -8.49 -7.26 16.16
N ASN A 486 -7.64 -6.35 15.67
CA ASN A 486 -7.57 -5.96 14.25
C ASN A 486 -6.63 -6.88 13.45
N GLN A 487 -5.82 -7.68 14.15
CA GLN A 487 -4.86 -8.62 13.58
C GLN A 487 -5.37 -10.06 13.54
N GLY A 488 -6.64 -10.28 13.89
CA GLY A 488 -7.34 -11.55 13.72
C GLY A 488 -7.73 -12.26 15.02
N PHE A 489 -7.31 -11.77 16.18
CA PHE A 489 -7.58 -12.39 17.49
C PHE A 489 -8.93 -12.00 18.06
N ASP A 490 -9.49 -12.87 18.91
CA ASP A 490 -10.54 -12.49 19.85
C ASP A 490 -9.91 -12.27 21.22
N VAL A 491 -10.28 -11.19 21.90
CA VAL A 491 -9.76 -10.84 23.22
C VAL A 491 -10.92 -10.68 24.19
N SER A 492 -10.83 -11.31 25.37
CA SER A 492 -11.81 -11.13 26.46
C SER A 492 -11.17 -11.41 27.82
N THR A 493 -11.95 -11.26 28.89
CA THR A 493 -11.50 -11.44 30.27
C THR A 493 -12.25 -12.59 30.96
N VAL A 494 -11.66 -13.16 32.01
CA VAL A 494 -12.33 -14.11 32.91
C VAL A 494 -11.91 -13.84 34.34
N ASP A 495 -12.88 -13.78 35.25
CA ASP A 495 -12.59 -13.75 36.69
C ASP A 495 -12.11 -15.16 37.10
N ILE A 496 -10.81 -15.29 37.35
CA ILE A 496 -10.17 -16.59 37.60
C ILE A 496 -10.48 -17.13 38.99
N ASN A 497 -11.00 -16.29 39.90
CA ASN A 497 -11.45 -16.70 41.22
C ASN A 497 -12.89 -17.24 41.18
N ALA A 498 -13.74 -16.66 40.34
CA ALA A 498 -15.14 -17.04 40.25
C ALA A 498 -15.45 -18.11 39.18
N GLN A 499 -14.73 -18.12 38.05
CA GLN A 499 -15.11 -18.89 36.86
C GLN A 499 -13.97 -19.79 36.36
N ASN A 500 -14.35 -20.88 35.67
CA ASN A 500 -13.38 -21.72 34.97
C ASN A 500 -12.89 -21.03 33.69
N ILE A 501 -11.64 -21.27 33.31
CA ILE A 501 -11.07 -20.78 32.05
C ILE A 501 -11.85 -21.41 30.88
N PRO A 502 -12.39 -20.62 29.92
CA PRO A 502 -13.15 -21.16 28.80
C PRO A 502 -12.35 -22.20 28.00
N GLU A 503 -12.99 -23.27 27.55
CA GLU A 503 -12.29 -24.37 26.87
C GLU A 503 -11.61 -23.93 25.57
N GLN A 504 -12.25 -23.05 24.80
CA GLN A 504 -11.73 -22.46 23.56
C GLN A 504 -10.59 -21.46 23.74
N THR A 505 -10.10 -21.25 24.97
CA THR A 505 -8.95 -20.37 25.23
C THR A 505 -7.68 -20.93 24.60
N ASN A 506 -7.05 -20.17 23.71
CA ASN A 506 -5.77 -20.52 23.10
C ASN A 506 -4.60 -20.00 23.94
N ILE A 507 -4.72 -18.77 24.46
CA ILE A 507 -3.70 -18.09 25.25
C ILE A 507 -4.37 -17.50 26.49
N LEU A 508 -3.89 -17.90 27.68
CA LEU A 508 -4.25 -17.25 28.94
C LEU A 508 -3.16 -16.23 29.28
N ILE A 509 -3.54 -15.04 29.71
CA ILE A 509 -2.61 -14.00 30.17
C ILE A 509 -2.94 -13.64 31.61
N ILE A 510 -1.92 -13.68 32.47
CA ILE A 510 -1.99 -13.26 33.86
C ILE A 510 -1.00 -12.12 34.01
N ALA A 511 -1.50 -10.92 34.28
CA ALA A 511 -0.71 -9.70 34.21
C ALA A 511 -0.74 -8.93 35.52
N ASP A 512 0.36 -9.05 36.27
CA ASP A 512 0.66 -8.28 37.48
C ASP A 512 -0.51 -8.30 38.50
N PRO A 513 -0.92 -9.49 39.00
CA PRO A 513 -1.93 -9.58 40.04
C PRO A 513 -1.41 -8.90 41.31
N LYS A 514 -2.19 -7.95 41.84
CA LYS A 514 -1.81 -7.17 43.03
C LYS A 514 -2.14 -7.87 44.35
N THR A 515 -2.86 -8.97 44.29
CA THR A 515 -3.26 -9.77 45.46
C THR A 515 -2.96 -11.25 45.20
N GLN A 516 -2.79 -12.02 46.27
CA GLN A 516 -2.50 -13.45 46.18
C GLN A 516 -3.62 -14.19 45.44
N LEU A 517 -3.23 -15.07 44.51
CA LEU A 517 -4.17 -15.96 43.84
C LEU A 517 -4.80 -16.92 44.85
N SER A 518 -6.11 -17.13 44.75
CA SER A 518 -6.81 -18.13 45.55
C SER A 518 -6.38 -19.56 45.18
N GLU A 519 -6.54 -20.53 46.09
CA GLU A 519 -6.26 -21.94 45.79
C GLU A 519 -7.05 -22.43 44.57
N GLY A 520 -8.33 -22.06 44.46
CA GLY A 520 -9.16 -22.40 43.31
C GLY A 520 -8.65 -21.79 41.99
N ALA A 521 -8.10 -20.57 42.02
CA ALA A 521 -7.47 -19.98 40.84
C ALA A 521 -6.18 -20.73 40.46
N ILE A 522 -5.34 -21.06 41.46
CA ILE A 522 -4.10 -21.83 41.26
C ILE A 522 -4.41 -23.20 40.64
N ASP A 523 -5.44 -23.89 41.13
CA ASP A 523 -5.87 -25.19 40.59
C ASP A 523 -6.34 -25.10 39.14
N ARG A 524 -7.14 -24.07 38.81
CA ARG A 524 -7.61 -23.82 37.43
C ARG A 524 -6.46 -23.54 36.48
N ILE A 525 -5.51 -22.69 36.89
CA ILE A 525 -4.32 -22.36 36.09
C ILE A 525 -3.42 -23.59 35.93
N THR A 526 -3.19 -24.34 37.01
CA THR A 526 -2.38 -25.56 36.98
C THR A 526 -2.98 -26.60 36.04
N LYS A 527 -4.30 -26.82 36.12
CA LYS A 527 -5.03 -27.69 35.19
C LYS A 527 -4.88 -27.23 33.74
N TYR A 528 -4.95 -25.93 33.48
CA TYR A 528 -4.77 -25.35 32.15
C TYR A 528 -3.34 -25.57 31.60
N ILE A 529 -2.31 -25.43 32.45
CA ILE A 529 -0.92 -25.73 32.11
C ILE A 529 -0.74 -27.23 31.83
N ASP A 530 -1.30 -28.11 32.66
CA ASP A 530 -1.16 -29.56 32.51
C ASP A 530 -1.90 -30.09 31.27
N GLN A 531 -2.93 -29.38 30.78
CA GLN A 531 -3.57 -29.64 29.47
C GLN A 531 -2.69 -29.30 28.26
N GLY A 532 -1.53 -28.69 28.46
CA GLY A 532 -0.61 -28.31 27.38
C GLY A 532 -1.00 -27.01 26.66
N LYS A 533 -1.81 -26.15 27.28
CA LYS A 533 -2.25 -24.89 26.68
C LYS A 533 -1.27 -23.75 26.93
N ASN A 534 -1.35 -22.70 26.11
CA ASN A 534 -0.37 -21.62 26.10
C ASN A 534 -0.71 -20.54 27.14
N LEU A 535 0.32 -20.03 27.82
CA LEU A 535 0.22 -19.09 28.95
C LEU A 535 1.21 -17.94 28.77
N MET A 536 0.83 -16.73 29.20
CA MET A 536 1.73 -15.60 29.38
C MET A 536 1.61 -15.10 30.82
N LEU A 537 2.74 -15.07 31.52
CA LEU A 537 2.84 -14.67 32.91
C LEU A 537 3.69 -13.41 33.00
N LEU A 538 3.08 -12.29 33.39
CA LEU A 538 3.73 -10.99 33.48
C LEU A 538 3.71 -10.55 34.93
N ALA A 539 4.88 -10.22 35.47
CA ALA A 539 5.05 -9.85 36.87
C ALA A 539 5.64 -8.46 37.00
N GLU A 540 5.49 -7.88 38.19
CA GLU A 540 6.21 -6.70 38.63
C GLU A 540 7.01 -7.07 39.89
N PRO A 541 8.20 -6.49 40.11
CA PRO A 541 9.01 -6.75 41.30
C PRO A 541 8.25 -6.69 42.62
N GLU A 542 7.31 -5.75 42.73
CA GLU A 542 6.50 -5.50 43.93
C GLU A 542 5.46 -6.60 44.21
N THR A 543 5.08 -7.38 43.20
CA THR A 543 3.95 -8.32 43.26
C THR A 543 4.33 -9.76 42.89
N ASN A 544 5.62 -10.03 42.67
CA ASN A 544 6.15 -11.36 42.32
C ASN A 544 5.66 -12.51 43.22
N SER A 545 5.42 -12.24 44.51
CA SER A 545 4.94 -13.24 45.48
C SER A 545 3.55 -13.79 45.12
N ALA A 546 2.69 -12.98 44.50
CA ALA A 546 1.36 -13.40 44.06
C ALA A 546 1.41 -14.52 43.01
N LEU A 547 2.52 -14.61 42.27
CA LEU A 547 2.72 -15.58 41.20
C LEU A 547 3.61 -16.78 41.59
N ALA A 548 4.10 -16.83 42.83
CA ALA A 548 5.07 -17.80 43.29
C ALA A 548 4.63 -19.27 43.09
N ALA A 549 3.36 -19.58 43.32
CA ALA A 549 2.83 -20.93 43.13
C ALA A 549 2.87 -21.37 41.66
N ILE A 550 2.60 -20.44 40.73
CA ILE A 550 2.60 -20.71 39.29
C ILE A 550 4.03 -20.79 38.76
N THR A 551 4.92 -19.89 39.20
CA THR A 551 6.34 -19.93 38.80
C THR A 551 7.05 -21.17 39.32
N ASP A 552 6.77 -21.60 40.56
CA ASP A 552 7.31 -22.85 41.10
C ASP A 552 6.87 -24.07 40.28
N LYS A 553 5.60 -24.14 39.85
CA LYS A 553 5.10 -25.18 38.93
C LYS A 553 5.85 -25.19 37.60
N LEU A 554 6.31 -24.03 37.12
CA LEU A 554 7.11 -23.87 35.90
C LEU A 554 8.62 -24.08 36.12
N GLY A 555 9.07 -24.30 37.36
CA GLY A 555 10.48 -24.47 37.71
C GLY A 555 11.29 -23.18 37.71
N LEU A 556 10.61 -22.03 37.92
CA LEU A 556 11.19 -20.69 37.88
C LEU A 556 10.98 -19.95 39.19
N THR A 557 11.84 -18.95 39.46
CA THR A 557 11.63 -17.94 40.49
C THR A 557 12.05 -16.57 39.97
N TYR A 558 11.43 -15.52 40.50
CA TYR A 558 11.89 -14.15 40.30
C TYR A 558 13.00 -13.79 41.30
N THR A 559 13.81 -12.79 40.96
CA THR A 559 14.71 -12.12 41.92
C THR A 559 13.90 -11.41 43.01
N LYS A 560 14.53 -11.19 44.16
CA LYS A 560 13.83 -10.60 45.32
C LYS A 560 13.58 -9.10 45.16
N GLN A 561 14.42 -8.44 44.37
CA GLN A 561 14.45 -7.00 44.18
C GLN A 561 14.45 -6.65 42.69
N THR A 562 14.12 -5.39 42.38
CA THR A 562 14.13 -4.89 41.00
C THR A 562 15.57 -4.75 40.51
N LEU A 563 15.79 -4.97 39.22
CA LEU A 563 17.08 -4.67 38.60
C LEU A 563 17.14 -3.21 38.20
N VAL A 564 18.30 -2.59 38.43
CA VAL A 564 18.62 -1.22 38.03
C VAL A 564 19.96 -1.17 37.34
N GLN A 565 20.12 -0.21 36.41
CA GLN A 565 21.32 -0.01 35.62
C GLN A 565 21.68 1.48 35.59
N GLU A 566 22.97 1.79 35.64
CA GLU A 566 23.43 3.17 35.48
C GLU A 566 23.31 3.60 34.01
N SER A 567 22.82 4.83 33.80
CA SER A 567 22.68 5.44 32.48
C SER A 567 22.79 6.96 32.61
N GLU A 568 23.50 7.61 31.69
CA GLU A 568 23.61 9.07 31.66
C GLU A 568 22.30 9.75 31.23
N THR A 569 21.48 9.03 30.45
CA THR A 569 20.31 9.60 29.76
C THR A 569 18.98 9.00 30.20
N ASN A 570 18.98 7.88 30.92
CA ASN A 570 17.77 7.15 31.29
C ASN A 570 17.69 7.02 32.81
N SER A 571 16.48 6.82 33.33
CA SER A 571 16.28 6.51 34.74
C SER A 571 16.92 5.16 35.12
N PRO A 572 17.33 4.95 36.38
CA PRO A 572 18.01 3.72 36.80
C PRO A 572 17.20 2.43 36.58
N ASP A 573 15.89 2.52 36.56
CA ASP A 573 14.97 1.40 36.30
C ASP A 573 14.77 1.11 34.80
N TYR A 574 15.30 1.95 33.90
CA TYR A 574 15.26 1.73 32.46
C TYR A 574 16.34 0.74 32.04
N LEU A 575 15.96 -0.53 31.92
CA LEU A 575 16.87 -1.61 31.53
C LEU A 575 16.98 -1.70 30.01
N VAL A 576 18.18 -1.44 29.49
CA VAL A 576 18.47 -1.70 28.08
C VAL A 576 18.70 -3.20 27.90
N THR A 577 17.82 -3.85 27.14
CA THR A 577 17.89 -5.30 26.95
C THR A 577 18.63 -5.69 25.69
N ASP A 578 19.33 -6.83 25.79
CA ASP A 578 19.83 -7.56 24.64
C ASP A 578 18.83 -8.64 24.25
N LEU A 579 18.38 -8.57 22.99
CA LEU A 579 17.65 -9.67 22.37
C LEU A 579 18.61 -10.81 22.11
N GLN A 580 18.27 -12.02 22.55
CA GLN A 580 19.03 -13.20 22.20
C GLN A 580 18.88 -13.50 20.69
N LYS A 581 19.83 -13.03 19.87
CA LYS A 581 19.82 -13.19 18.39
C LYS A 581 20.21 -14.61 17.92
N ASN A 582 20.90 -15.38 18.76
CA ASN A 582 21.39 -16.74 18.48
C ASN A 582 20.49 -17.86 19.02
N THR A 583 19.21 -17.58 19.35
CA THR A 583 18.27 -18.66 19.58
C THR A 583 18.10 -19.46 18.29
N ASN A 584 18.20 -20.79 18.38
CA ASN A 584 17.85 -21.68 17.29
C ASN A 584 16.51 -21.20 16.69
N PRO A 585 16.39 -20.95 15.37
CA PRO A 585 15.14 -20.48 14.74
C PRO A 585 13.92 -21.36 15.02
N ASP A 586 14.12 -22.55 15.58
CA ASP A 586 13.11 -23.44 16.12
C ASP A 586 12.34 -22.87 17.34
N ILE A 587 12.81 -21.80 17.99
CA ILE A 587 12.18 -21.26 19.20
C ILE A 587 11.24 -20.10 18.85
N ILE A 588 11.71 -18.90 18.53
CA ILE A 588 10.87 -17.79 18.03
C ILE A 588 11.50 -17.17 16.80
N LYS A 589 10.75 -17.13 15.70
CA LYS A 589 11.07 -16.34 14.50
C LYS A 589 10.76 -14.87 14.76
N PHE A 590 11.80 -14.10 15.07
CA PHE A 590 11.70 -12.64 15.13
C PHE A 590 11.64 -12.05 13.72
N SER A 591 10.86 -10.99 13.54
CA SER A 591 10.71 -10.33 12.24
C SER A 591 12.05 -9.81 11.72
N LYS A 592 12.35 -10.09 10.45
CA LYS A 592 13.56 -9.59 9.75
C LYS A 592 13.53 -8.07 9.55
N THR A 593 12.35 -7.47 9.50
CA THR A 593 12.16 -6.01 9.32
C THR A 593 12.26 -5.23 10.62
N ARG A 594 12.69 -5.88 11.71
CA ARG A 594 12.85 -5.21 12.99
C ARG A 594 14.02 -4.23 12.90
N ASN A 595 13.73 -2.93 13.07
CA ASN A 595 14.76 -1.94 13.34
C ASN A 595 15.58 -2.41 14.54
N ASN A 596 16.91 -2.23 14.54
CA ASN A 596 17.82 -2.63 15.63
C ASN A 596 17.56 -1.87 16.96
N ASN A 597 16.39 -1.26 17.09
CA ASN A 597 15.90 -0.57 18.26
C ASN A 597 15.89 -1.49 19.50
N PRO A 598 16.27 -0.95 20.66
CA PRO A 598 16.23 -1.67 21.92
C PRO A 598 14.77 -1.95 22.33
N ILE A 599 14.59 -2.95 23.21
CA ILE A 599 13.31 -3.22 23.88
C ILE A 599 13.56 -2.94 25.36
N PRO A 600 13.30 -1.72 25.83
CA PRO A 600 13.52 -1.43 27.24
C PRO A 600 12.47 -2.14 28.10
N LEU A 601 12.88 -2.49 29.32
CA LEU A 601 11.98 -2.89 30.40
C LEU A 601 12.12 -1.88 31.54
N LEU A 602 11.01 -1.52 32.17
CA LEU A 602 10.96 -0.50 33.22
C LEU A 602 10.83 -1.19 34.57
N GLY A 603 11.94 -1.37 35.29
CA GLY A 603 11.93 -2.01 36.60
C GLY A 603 11.56 -3.49 36.52
N SER A 604 12.40 -4.30 35.88
CA SER A 604 12.15 -5.75 35.75
C SER A 604 12.77 -6.55 36.89
N SER A 605 12.09 -7.64 37.26
CA SER A 605 12.70 -8.73 38.01
C SER A 605 13.53 -9.62 37.09
N GLY A 606 14.62 -10.18 37.61
CA GLY A 606 15.35 -11.25 36.95
C GLY A 606 14.64 -12.60 37.11
N ILE A 607 14.79 -13.49 36.14
CA ILE A 607 14.20 -14.83 36.16
C ILE A 607 15.30 -15.89 36.31
N LYS A 608 15.15 -16.77 37.30
CA LYS A 608 16.08 -17.88 37.58
C LYS A 608 15.37 -19.22 37.47
N THR A 609 16.00 -20.19 36.83
CA THR A 609 15.53 -21.59 36.81
C THR A 609 15.98 -22.30 38.08
N THR A 610 15.03 -22.87 38.83
CA THR A 610 15.29 -23.50 40.14
C THR A 610 15.27 -25.02 40.08
N LYS A 611 14.46 -25.60 39.19
CA LYS A 611 14.31 -27.04 39.01
C LYS A 611 13.88 -27.36 37.58
N ASP A 612 14.16 -28.59 37.14
CA ASP A 612 13.61 -29.09 35.90
C ASP A 612 12.13 -29.47 36.11
N ALA A 613 11.24 -28.68 35.52
CA ALA A 613 9.79 -28.92 35.51
C ALA A 613 9.30 -29.57 34.19
N GLY A 614 10.23 -30.12 33.39
CA GLY A 614 9.95 -30.71 32.08
C GLY A 614 9.80 -29.68 30.96
N PHE A 615 10.22 -28.43 31.19
CA PHE A 615 10.20 -27.36 30.20
C PHE A 615 11.63 -27.03 29.75
N LYS A 616 11.81 -26.86 28.44
CA LYS A 616 13.00 -26.20 27.91
C LYS A 616 12.84 -24.69 28.05
N VAL A 617 13.59 -24.10 28.99
CA VAL A 617 13.61 -22.66 29.27
C VAL A 617 14.63 -21.96 28.39
N THR A 618 14.21 -20.94 27.65
CA THR A 618 15.06 -20.17 26.73
C THR A 618 14.86 -18.68 26.97
N PRO A 619 15.90 -17.93 27.38
CA PRO A 619 15.79 -16.47 27.47
C PRO A 619 15.55 -15.82 26.11
N LEU A 620 14.62 -14.87 26.07
CA LEU A 620 14.35 -14.01 24.91
C LEU A 620 15.00 -12.66 25.06
N LEU A 621 14.84 -12.04 26.24
CA LEU A 621 15.47 -10.78 26.62
C LEU A 621 16.31 -10.99 27.87
N LYS A 622 17.48 -10.35 27.87
CA LYS A 622 18.39 -10.30 29.02
C LYS A 622 18.81 -8.86 29.26
N THR A 623 19.29 -8.55 30.46
CA THR A 623 20.10 -7.34 30.64
C THR A 623 21.29 -7.38 29.68
N ASN A 624 21.70 -6.22 29.18
CA ASN A 624 22.87 -6.12 28.32
C ASN A 624 24.17 -6.42 29.10
N ASN A 625 25.31 -6.20 28.46
CA ASN A 625 26.63 -6.41 29.08
C ASN A 625 27.03 -5.31 30.09
N GLN A 626 26.17 -4.32 30.36
CA GLN A 626 26.44 -3.33 31.40
C GLN A 626 26.11 -3.91 32.78
N PRO A 627 26.86 -3.49 33.83
CA PRO A 627 26.55 -3.88 35.21
C PRO A 627 25.12 -3.47 35.60
N ALA A 628 24.36 -4.43 36.12
CA ALA A 628 23.08 -4.19 36.78
C ALA A 628 23.15 -4.62 38.25
N TRP A 629 22.31 -4.04 39.10
CA TRP A 629 22.25 -4.34 40.52
C TRP A 629 20.80 -4.60 40.94
N GLU A 630 20.62 -5.45 41.96
CA GLU A 630 19.33 -5.62 42.63
C GLU A 630 19.14 -4.48 43.66
N SER A 631 18.02 -3.76 43.59
CA SER A 631 17.72 -2.62 44.46
C SER A 631 16.24 -2.59 44.86
N GLN A 632 15.92 -1.80 45.90
CA GLN A 632 14.55 -1.38 46.18
C GLN A 632 13.97 -0.60 44.99
N THR A 633 12.65 -0.64 44.82
CA THR A 633 11.94 0.08 43.76
C THR A 633 12.04 1.59 43.95
N ALA A 634 11.88 2.34 42.85
CA ALA A 634 11.83 3.82 42.84
C ALA A 634 13.10 4.56 43.31
N ILE A 635 14.30 4.06 42.99
CA ILE A 635 15.54 4.84 43.18
C ILE A 635 15.72 5.89 42.07
N THR A 636 16.28 7.05 42.41
CA THR A 636 16.53 8.15 41.46
C THR A 636 17.93 8.10 40.85
N SER A 637 18.88 7.42 41.49
CA SER A 637 20.23 7.17 40.98
C SER A 637 20.82 5.88 41.55
N VAL A 638 21.77 5.29 40.83
CA VAL A 638 22.57 4.16 41.33
C VAL A 638 23.65 4.73 42.26
N SER A 639 23.49 4.55 43.57
CA SER A 639 24.42 5.11 44.57
C SER A 639 25.77 4.38 44.59
N GLU A 640 26.82 5.05 45.05
CA GLU A 640 28.16 4.43 45.22
C GLU A 640 28.13 3.22 46.17
N ASP A 641 27.23 3.20 47.14
CA ASP A 641 27.06 2.03 48.03
C ASP A 641 26.40 0.85 47.33
N LEU A 642 25.48 1.09 46.39
CA LEU A 642 24.91 0.04 45.54
C LEU A 642 25.97 -0.52 44.58
N LYS A 643 26.84 0.34 44.04
CA LYS A 643 27.94 -0.08 43.14
C LYS A 643 28.99 -0.96 43.83
N LYS A 644 29.14 -0.87 45.16
CA LYS A 644 30.01 -1.77 45.95
C LYS A 644 29.46 -3.19 46.05
N GLN A 645 28.16 -3.40 45.78
CA GLN A 645 27.56 -4.72 45.76
C GLN A 645 27.93 -5.47 44.47
N PRO A 646 27.96 -6.82 44.49
CA PRO A 646 28.19 -7.60 43.27
C PRO A 646 27.17 -7.25 42.19
N SER A 647 27.67 -6.81 41.02
CA SER A 647 26.83 -6.59 39.86
C SER A 647 26.50 -7.89 39.14
N VAL A 648 25.41 -7.87 38.38
CA VAL A 648 24.95 -8.96 37.54
C VAL A 648 24.88 -8.50 36.09
N THR A 649 25.13 -9.40 35.14
CA THR A 649 25.03 -9.17 33.70
C THR A 649 24.30 -10.32 33.03
N ALA A 650 23.74 -10.09 31.84
CA ALA A 650 23.02 -11.10 31.07
C ALA A 650 21.90 -11.83 31.84
N VAL A 651 21.23 -11.14 32.77
CA VAL A 651 20.15 -11.70 33.59
C VAL A 651 18.91 -11.87 32.71
N PRO A 652 18.29 -13.06 32.62
CA PRO A 652 17.05 -13.25 31.89
C PRO A 652 15.92 -12.40 32.46
N LEU A 653 15.25 -11.62 31.62
CA LEU A 653 14.12 -10.77 31.99
C LEU A 653 12.81 -11.24 31.36
N VAL A 654 12.90 -11.83 30.15
CA VAL A 654 11.79 -12.53 29.49
C VAL A 654 12.29 -13.88 29.04
N VAL A 655 11.58 -14.95 29.38
CA VAL A 655 11.90 -16.32 29.00
C VAL A 655 10.73 -17.00 28.28
N ALA A 656 11.05 -17.82 27.29
CA ALA A 656 10.14 -18.74 26.62
C ALA A 656 10.35 -20.15 27.17
N LEU A 657 9.27 -20.80 27.57
CA LEU A 657 9.25 -22.21 27.97
C LEU A 657 8.55 -23.01 26.89
N THR A 658 9.13 -24.16 26.55
CA THR A 658 8.56 -25.10 25.57
C THR A 658 8.57 -26.51 26.11
N ARG A 659 7.49 -27.26 25.85
CA ARG A 659 7.38 -28.69 26.16
C ARG A 659 6.48 -29.37 25.13
N ASN A 660 6.81 -30.60 24.76
CA ASN A 660 5.90 -31.43 23.97
C ASN A 660 5.03 -32.26 24.91
N ILE A 661 3.71 -32.11 24.81
CA ILE A 661 2.73 -32.84 25.62
C ILE A 661 1.51 -33.17 24.75
N ASN A 662 1.02 -34.41 24.82
CA ASN A 662 -0.13 -34.88 24.04
C ASN A 662 -0.01 -34.59 22.52
N GLY A 663 1.20 -34.73 21.97
CA GLY A 663 1.47 -34.45 20.55
C GLY A 663 1.41 -32.96 20.16
N LYS A 664 1.29 -32.04 21.12
CA LYS A 664 1.29 -30.59 20.91
C LYS A 664 2.52 -29.95 21.54
N SER A 665 3.05 -28.92 20.89
CA SER A 665 4.09 -28.06 21.46
C SER A 665 3.44 -26.97 22.31
N GLN A 666 3.53 -27.10 23.63
CA GLN A 666 3.09 -26.10 24.60
C GLN A 666 4.11 -24.96 24.66
N LYS A 667 3.62 -23.72 24.67
CA LYS A 667 4.43 -22.50 24.65
C LYS A 667 4.00 -21.57 25.78
N ILE A 668 4.95 -21.15 26.61
CA ILE A 668 4.69 -20.24 27.73
C ILE A 668 5.71 -19.09 27.69
N ILE A 669 5.25 -17.87 27.93
CA ILE A 669 6.12 -16.71 28.15
C ILE A 669 6.04 -16.30 29.62
N VAL A 670 7.20 -16.06 30.23
CA VAL A 670 7.30 -15.49 31.57
C VAL A 670 8.16 -14.22 31.49
N SER A 671 7.63 -13.11 31.99
CA SER A 671 8.29 -11.82 32.06
C SER A 671 8.42 -11.36 33.50
N GLY A 672 9.54 -10.71 33.83
CA GLY A 672 9.75 -10.02 35.10
C GLY A 672 9.27 -8.56 35.12
N ASP A 673 8.73 -8.09 34.00
CA ASP A 673 8.13 -6.76 33.80
C ASP A 673 6.77 -6.92 33.09
N ALA A 674 5.72 -6.26 33.57
CA ALA A 674 4.40 -6.21 32.94
C ALA A 674 4.16 -4.92 32.15
N ASP A 675 4.97 -3.88 32.37
CA ASP A 675 4.84 -2.56 31.76
C ASP A 675 5.24 -2.55 30.27
N PHE A 676 6.10 -3.46 29.79
CA PHE A 676 6.49 -3.50 28.37
C PHE A 676 5.33 -3.75 27.39
N MET A 677 4.20 -4.29 27.87
CA MET A 677 2.97 -4.45 27.08
C MET A 677 1.94 -3.35 27.36
N GLY A 678 2.28 -2.40 28.23
CA GLY A 678 1.47 -1.24 28.61
C GLY A 678 1.16 -0.32 27.43
N ASN A 679 0.05 0.41 27.54
CA ASN A 679 -0.38 1.42 26.58
C ASN A 679 0.73 2.44 26.27
N ALA A 680 1.48 2.87 27.30
CA ALA A 680 2.57 3.83 27.13
C ALA A 680 3.73 3.24 26.31
N GLU A 681 4.18 2.02 26.63
CA GLU A 681 5.32 1.39 25.96
C GLU A 681 5.02 0.98 24.52
N LEU A 682 3.79 0.54 24.25
CA LEU A 682 3.36 0.24 22.88
C LEU A 682 3.18 1.49 22.01
N SER A 683 2.96 2.65 22.64
CA SER A 683 2.86 3.95 21.96
C SER A 683 4.21 4.68 21.85
N ARG A 684 5.25 4.19 22.52
CA ARG A 684 6.58 4.81 22.57
C ARG A 684 7.30 4.64 21.23
N GLY A 685 7.55 5.76 20.54
CA GLY A 685 8.36 5.78 19.33
C GLY A 685 9.81 5.38 19.58
N GLY A 686 10.48 4.81 18.57
CA GLY A 686 11.92 4.47 18.65
C GLY A 686 12.24 3.17 19.41
N SER A 687 11.25 2.48 19.97
CA SER A 687 11.42 1.16 20.60
C SER A 687 11.11 0.00 19.64
N GLY A 688 11.75 -1.16 19.85
CA GLY A 688 11.42 -2.43 19.20
C GLY A 688 10.27 -3.20 19.87
N THR A 689 9.72 -2.68 20.97
CA THR A 689 8.74 -3.38 21.84
C THR A 689 7.49 -3.84 21.10
N PHE A 690 6.89 -2.98 20.27
CA PHE A 690 5.67 -3.33 19.56
C PHE A 690 5.84 -4.57 18.65
N GLN A 691 6.93 -4.60 17.87
CA GLN A 691 7.23 -5.74 17.00
C GLN A 691 7.54 -7.00 17.81
N PHE A 692 8.26 -6.86 18.92
CA PHE A 692 8.56 -7.99 19.82
C PHE A 692 7.31 -8.63 20.40
N VAL A 693 6.35 -7.83 20.86
CA VAL A 693 5.05 -8.32 21.34
C VAL A 693 4.31 -9.04 20.22
N THR A 694 4.28 -8.45 19.01
CA THR A 694 3.67 -9.07 17.83
C THR A 694 4.29 -10.43 17.49
N ASP A 695 5.62 -10.54 17.53
CA ASP A 695 6.36 -11.78 17.26
C ASP A 695 6.05 -12.87 18.31
N ILE A 696 5.92 -12.49 19.59
CA ILE A 696 5.49 -13.39 20.66
C ILE A 696 4.10 -13.97 20.38
N PHE A 697 3.12 -13.13 20.04
CA PHE A 697 1.76 -13.60 19.77
C PHE A 697 1.67 -14.46 18.50
N SER A 698 2.45 -14.11 17.48
CA SER A 698 2.61 -14.94 16.29
C SER A 698 3.15 -16.33 16.67
N TRP A 699 4.20 -16.39 17.48
CA TRP A 699 4.75 -17.65 17.96
C TRP A 699 3.76 -18.46 18.82
N LEU A 700 3.10 -17.84 19.79
CA LEU A 700 2.09 -18.48 20.64
C LEU A 700 0.92 -19.06 19.82
N ASN A 701 0.66 -18.49 18.65
CA ASN A 701 -0.39 -18.95 17.73
C ASN A 701 0.15 -19.72 16.51
N ASN A 702 1.34 -20.32 16.61
CA ASN A 702 1.93 -21.14 15.54
C ASN A 702 2.07 -20.43 14.18
N TYR A 703 2.27 -19.11 14.19
CA TYR A 703 2.39 -18.24 13.01
C TYR A 703 1.13 -18.21 12.12
N GLU A 704 -0.03 -18.55 12.67
CA GLU A 704 -1.32 -18.46 11.96
C GLU A 704 -1.89 -17.03 11.99
N PHE A 705 -1.70 -16.29 13.08
CA PHE A 705 -2.06 -14.87 13.23
C PHE A 705 -1.01 -14.17 14.09
N PRO A 706 -0.73 -12.86 13.88
CA PRO A 706 -1.17 -12.03 12.76
C PRO A 706 -0.73 -12.56 11.40
N ILE A 707 -1.37 -12.11 10.31
CA ILE A 707 -0.98 -12.53 8.96
C ILE A 707 0.42 -12.00 8.63
N ASP A 708 1.31 -12.90 8.24
CA ASP A 708 2.63 -12.51 7.72
C ASP A 708 2.48 -12.03 6.27
N THR A 709 2.53 -10.71 6.11
CA THR A 709 2.55 -10.00 4.83
C THR A 709 3.93 -9.40 4.52
N THR A 710 5.00 -9.88 5.18
CA THR A 710 6.35 -9.40 4.91
C THR A 710 6.81 -9.81 3.52
N ARG A 711 7.64 -8.97 2.92
CA ARG A 711 8.21 -9.19 1.58
C ARG A 711 9.73 -9.25 1.70
N PRO A 712 10.41 -9.93 0.76
CA PRO A 712 11.87 -9.87 0.68
C PRO A 712 12.34 -8.42 0.62
N GLU A 713 13.44 -8.10 1.30
CA GLU A 713 14.01 -6.77 1.22
C GLU A 713 14.49 -6.46 -0.21
N SER A 714 14.42 -5.18 -0.58
CA SER A 714 15.02 -4.71 -1.83
C SER A 714 16.53 -4.97 -1.84
N MET A 715 17.05 -5.32 -3.02
CA MET A 715 18.49 -5.54 -3.23
C MET A 715 19.17 -4.32 -3.84
N ASP A 716 18.41 -3.42 -4.47
CA ASP A 716 18.85 -2.19 -5.10
C ASP A 716 19.02 -1.05 -4.09
N LYS A 717 20.02 -1.21 -3.23
CA LYS A 717 20.32 -0.34 -2.08
C LYS A 717 21.59 0.49 -2.24
N LYS A 718 22.28 0.43 -3.38
CA LYS A 718 23.58 1.09 -3.56
C LYS A 718 23.72 1.76 -4.92
N ILE A 719 24.15 3.02 -4.90
CA ILE A 719 24.69 3.71 -6.07
C ILE A 719 26.17 3.36 -6.20
N THR A 720 26.56 2.82 -7.34
CA THR A 720 27.93 2.34 -7.61
C THR A 720 28.84 3.42 -8.20
N ILE A 721 28.26 4.46 -8.80
CA ILE A 721 29.00 5.57 -9.40
C ILE A 721 29.31 6.68 -8.39
N ASN A 722 30.40 7.39 -8.60
CA ASN A 722 30.82 8.53 -7.78
C ASN A 722 30.35 9.88 -8.36
N ALA A 723 30.38 10.93 -7.54
CA ALA A 723 29.99 12.29 -7.96
C ALA A 723 30.68 12.79 -9.25
N ASN A 724 31.95 12.45 -9.49
CA ASN A 724 32.63 12.87 -10.71
C ASN A 724 32.04 12.15 -11.95
N GLN A 725 31.74 10.86 -11.83
CA GLN A 725 31.05 10.10 -12.87
C GLN A 725 29.63 10.63 -13.12
N VAL A 726 28.89 10.99 -12.05
CA VAL A 726 27.58 11.64 -12.17
C VAL A 726 27.70 12.97 -12.92
N PHE A 727 28.68 13.81 -12.57
CA PHE A 727 28.93 15.10 -13.22
C PHE A 727 29.29 14.94 -14.70
N ILE A 728 30.20 14.02 -15.03
CA ILE A 728 30.56 13.70 -16.42
C ILE A 728 29.33 13.23 -17.19
N ASN A 729 28.54 12.33 -16.62
CA ASN A 729 27.31 11.85 -17.26
C ASN A 729 26.31 12.99 -17.49
N LYS A 730 26.17 13.94 -16.55
CA LYS A 730 25.36 15.15 -16.76
C LYS A 730 25.86 15.96 -17.97
N LEU A 731 27.16 16.23 -18.08
CA LEU A 731 27.72 16.94 -19.23
C LEU A 731 27.46 16.20 -20.55
N VAL A 732 27.61 14.87 -20.55
CA VAL A 732 27.39 14.05 -21.74
C VAL A 732 25.93 14.05 -22.15
N PHE A 733 24.99 13.81 -21.24
CA PHE A 733 23.57 13.59 -21.59
C PHE A 733 22.71 14.85 -21.61
N ILE A 734 23.13 15.92 -20.92
CA ILE A 734 22.45 17.23 -20.92
C ILE A 734 23.12 18.18 -21.93
N GLY A 735 24.42 18.02 -22.22
CA GLY A 735 25.16 18.85 -23.17
C GLY A 735 25.42 18.14 -24.51
N LEU A 736 26.33 17.17 -24.51
CA LEU A 736 26.86 16.56 -25.74
C LEU A 736 25.79 15.80 -26.54
N PHE A 737 24.95 15.00 -25.89
CA PHE A 737 23.95 14.18 -26.56
C PHE A 737 22.84 15.03 -27.23
N PRO A 738 22.25 16.04 -26.56
CA PRO A 738 21.38 17.01 -27.22
C PRO A 738 22.07 17.75 -28.36
N LEU A 739 23.35 18.12 -28.21
CA LEU A 739 24.14 18.73 -29.30
C LEU A 739 24.27 17.77 -30.50
N LEU A 740 24.51 16.48 -30.27
CA LEU A 740 24.56 15.47 -31.35
C LEU A 740 23.20 15.33 -32.05
N ILE A 741 22.08 15.42 -31.32
CA ILE A 741 20.74 15.47 -31.89
C ILE A 741 20.58 16.71 -32.78
N ILE A 742 21.00 17.89 -32.30
CA ILE A 742 20.97 19.16 -33.06
C ILE A 742 21.81 19.05 -34.32
N LEU A 743 23.06 18.57 -34.23
CA LEU A 743 23.98 18.42 -35.35
C LEU A 743 23.45 17.41 -36.38
N SER A 744 22.86 16.31 -35.93
CA SER A 744 22.22 15.32 -36.81
C SER A 744 21.03 15.92 -37.54
N GLY A 745 20.18 16.69 -36.83
CA GLY A 745 19.07 17.41 -37.43
C GLY A 745 19.53 18.46 -38.44
N ALA A 746 20.51 19.28 -38.08
CA ALA A 746 21.09 20.29 -38.98
C ALA A 746 21.70 19.65 -40.23
N PHE A 747 22.47 18.57 -40.08
CA PHE A 747 23.05 17.84 -41.19
C PHE A 747 21.97 17.31 -42.15
N ILE A 748 20.92 16.69 -41.62
CA ILE A 748 19.81 16.17 -42.42
C ILE A 748 19.05 17.29 -43.15
N LEU A 749 18.76 18.40 -42.45
CA LEU A 749 18.06 19.56 -43.01
C LEU A 749 18.89 20.28 -44.09
N ILE A 750 20.20 20.47 -43.87
CA ILE A 750 21.12 21.09 -44.84
C ILE A 750 21.30 20.20 -46.07
N ARG A 751 21.49 18.89 -45.88
CA ARG A 751 21.64 17.93 -46.98
C ARG A 751 20.39 17.88 -47.86
N ARG A 752 19.21 18.06 -47.26
CA ARG A 752 17.95 18.20 -48.00
C ARG A 752 17.94 19.46 -48.85
N ASN A 753 18.29 20.63 -48.30
CA ASN A 753 18.26 21.89 -49.06
C ASN A 753 19.28 21.96 -50.22
N ARG A 754 20.30 21.08 -50.22
CA ARG A 754 21.29 20.95 -51.30
C ARG A 754 20.88 19.96 -52.40
N ARG A 755 19.77 19.22 -52.24
CA ARG A 755 19.19 18.30 -53.23
C ARG A 755 17.85 18.82 -53.69
#